data_AF-K9VQC2-F1
#
_entry.id   AF-K9VQC2-F1
#
_cell.length_a   1.000
_cell.length_b   1.000
_cell.length_c   1.000
_cell.angle_alpha   90.00
_cell.angle_beta   90.00
_cell.angle_gamma   90.00
#
_symmetry.space_group_name_H-M   'P 1'
#
loop_
_entity.id
_entity.type
_entity.pdbx_description
1 polymer ?
#
loop_
_entity_poly.entity_id
_entity_poly.type
_entity_poly.pdbx_seq_one_letter_code
_entity_poly.pdbx_strand_id
1 'polypeptide(L)'
;MSKKKRKKEKTSAQANNKNQSKGFATRRVEKEFTGFTYHKMSSPLEGMTEDERVEFIKKLGENFEQQFETSFETLQKQIFQVEPCSLLSFFAYYDLTTSPGINREWTEKNPILQHHVEFLQGLLLQHSQDSFDFRPALPQDFVEFRQLVQDVTRGFNMKSLSLADPSTTIEQHQKLITVEGIRADTQAVRNWGYPQQVKRIVSDLFSSLDDTIEQRIGVRVGCLVEMWFQILDIVEYRINQHRNLTLPSLRAKSIKIAIKKYYQAFPDLTSSPEDLSAYVQEEGLTLDGLRAMIFSQSDLRLKHIYTLTLDTFVDAYPKAVNPEALKDVLNAWSLSFGDLSDWNPEHLFLGNPVWHKPLIKLEVGTYFCPIITLFLNYFIDIMEAIIKPHADIYKKYEERRGNFLEQEIYQLFQKAFPSAKVYQGSEWFDPTTKQTFETDLLVLLDSYLLVVEAKSGRVTEATKRGAFESLKKIVKKLMVEPSIQSKRFCDYLIKNPGLHQLKNRKGELNEVDCSQVREVVRLSITLESLGTLFCRSTDLKQAGLIASDLEMSPTMSLADLEIIFEILEGNCDKLHYLGQRTEFEKNSNYSGEEIDLLAFYLDTGFNILNTEFAQQRLRLRGLSNIFNPFFLRELPKSETPKPKPKLTHWWRSIIQHIEAQQPERWTEIGCVLLNFTHDEQIKFEEQFKRIKKIVNKFWQLPDHNNTCIFISEASPERAVVAGFAYKRIDEEKRNRTMENAVDEARSISHVSRVVVIGVDVEQNDYPYSVAAWHLNEDENAF
;
A
#
# COMPACT_ATOMS: atom_id res chain seq x y z
N MET A 1 56.23 -11.99 17.09
CA MET A 1 54.91 -12.31 17.70
C MET A 1 53.81 -11.27 17.37
N SER A 2 53.50 -10.96 16.10
CA SER A 2 52.55 -9.86 15.79
C SER A 2 51.67 -10.01 14.51
N LYS A 3 51.52 -11.21 13.95
CA LYS A 3 50.55 -11.45 12.84
C LYS A 3 49.59 -12.63 13.05
N LYS A 4 49.86 -13.51 14.02
CA LYS A 4 48.99 -14.67 14.34
C LYS A 4 47.88 -14.37 15.37
N LYS A 5 48.00 -13.33 16.21
CA LYS A 5 46.96 -12.94 17.18
C LYS A 5 45.79 -12.17 16.52
N ARG A 6 46.08 -11.20 15.64
CA ARG A 6 45.06 -10.45 14.86
C ARG A 6 44.22 -11.29 13.90
N LYS A 7 44.68 -12.48 13.49
CA LYS A 7 43.92 -13.37 12.60
C LYS A 7 42.93 -14.27 13.37
N LYS A 8 43.15 -14.50 14.67
CA LYS A 8 42.25 -15.27 15.56
C LYS A 8 41.08 -14.44 16.10
N GLU A 9 41.27 -13.13 16.32
CA GLU A 9 40.19 -12.22 16.74
C GLU A 9 39.24 -11.85 15.58
N LYS A 10 39.72 -11.79 14.33
CA LYS A 10 38.85 -11.61 13.16
C LYS A 10 38.03 -12.85 12.81
N THR A 11 38.50 -14.05 13.15
CA THR A 11 37.72 -15.29 12.91
C THR A 11 36.69 -15.56 14.00
N SER A 12 36.86 -15.08 15.24
CA SER A 12 35.81 -15.16 16.27
C SER A 12 34.69 -14.15 16.06
N ALA A 13 34.99 -12.96 15.52
CA ALA A 13 33.97 -11.97 15.16
C ALA A 13 33.10 -12.40 13.95
N GLN A 14 33.68 -13.12 12.98
CA GLN A 14 32.92 -13.68 11.85
C GLN A 14 32.19 -15.00 12.17
N ALA A 15 32.62 -15.74 13.20
CA ALA A 15 31.92 -16.95 13.65
C ALA A 15 30.70 -16.64 14.53
N ASN A 16 30.68 -15.52 15.27
CA ASN A 16 29.52 -15.10 16.05
C ASN A 16 28.37 -14.54 15.20
N ASN A 17 28.62 -14.07 13.98
CA ASN A 17 27.56 -13.61 13.05
C ASN A 17 26.86 -14.74 12.29
N LYS A 18 27.29 -16.00 12.40
CA LYS A 18 26.67 -17.14 11.69
C LYS A 18 25.75 -18.01 12.55
N ASN A 19 25.62 -17.71 13.85
CA ASN A 19 24.73 -18.44 14.77
C ASN A 19 23.53 -17.60 15.26
N GLN A 20 23.34 -16.39 14.75
CA GLN A 20 22.06 -15.70 14.83
C GLN A 20 21.15 -16.21 13.70
N SER A 21 19.86 -16.39 14.03
CA SER A 21 18.76 -16.84 13.17
C SER A 21 18.86 -18.26 12.59
N LYS A 22 18.70 -19.28 13.43
CA LYS A 22 17.80 -20.39 13.05
C LYS A 22 16.44 -20.13 13.72
N GLY A 23 15.71 -19.18 13.13
CA GLY A 23 14.27 -19.06 13.37
C GLY A 23 13.57 -20.36 13.01
N PHE A 24 12.36 -20.55 13.52
CA PHE A 24 11.47 -21.65 13.14
C PHE A 24 11.52 -21.86 11.63
N ALA A 25 11.43 -23.13 11.21
CA ALA A 25 11.38 -23.52 9.80
C ALA A 25 10.54 -22.50 9.03
N THR A 26 11.23 -21.59 8.35
CA THR A 26 10.64 -20.71 7.38
C THR A 26 10.02 -21.67 6.39
N ARG A 27 8.69 -21.69 6.33
CA ARG A 27 8.01 -22.26 5.19
C ARG A 27 8.70 -21.59 4.01
N ARG A 28 9.49 -22.36 3.23
CA ARG A 28 10.15 -21.86 2.02
C ARG A 28 9.09 -21.03 1.31
N VAL A 29 9.30 -19.72 1.19
CA VAL A 29 8.42 -18.91 0.37
C VAL A 29 8.45 -19.59 -0.99
N GLU A 30 7.30 -20.12 -1.41
CA GLU A 30 7.18 -20.78 -2.70
C GLU A 30 7.45 -19.77 -3.83
N LYS A 31 7.63 -20.35 -5.02
CA LYS A 31 8.06 -19.79 -6.31
C LYS A 31 7.49 -18.40 -6.66
N GLU A 32 8.11 -17.78 -7.68
CA GLU A 32 7.58 -16.62 -8.41
C GLU A 32 6.04 -16.58 -8.43
N PHE A 33 5.45 -15.40 -8.23
CA PHE A 33 4.00 -15.18 -8.23
C PHE A 33 3.31 -15.91 -9.40
N THR A 34 2.48 -16.91 -9.09
CA THR A 34 1.80 -17.76 -10.09
C THR A 34 0.38 -17.31 -10.42
N GLY A 35 -0.07 -16.18 -9.87
CA GLY A 35 -1.44 -15.69 -9.96
C GLY A 35 -2.31 -16.02 -8.74
N PHE A 36 -3.56 -15.55 -8.74
CA PHE A 36 -4.52 -15.77 -7.67
C PHE A 36 -5.55 -16.85 -8.03
N THR A 37 -6.17 -17.43 -7.00
CA THR A 37 -7.36 -18.28 -7.16
C THR A 37 -8.56 -17.52 -6.62
N TYR A 38 -9.59 -17.38 -7.46
CA TYR A 38 -10.81 -16.67 -7.07
C TYR A 38 -11.95 -17.65 -6.78
N HIS A 39 -12.75 -17.34 -5.76
CA HIS A 39 -13.88 -18.16 -5.35
C HIS A 39 -15.17 -17.35 -5.41
N LYS A 40 -16.21 -17.90 -6.04
CA LYS A 40 -17.58 -17.36 -5.98
C LYS A 40 -18.18 -17.77 -4.63
N MET A 41 -18.69 -16.79 -3.88
CA MET A 41 -19.40 -17.02 -2.63
C MET A 41 -20.85 -16.58 -2.78
N SER A 42 -21.78 -17.46 -2.42
CA SER A 42 -23.19 -17.08 -2.24
C SER A 42 -23.35 -16.15 -1.04
N SER A 43 -24.34 -15.26 -1.10
CA SER A 43 -24.72 -14.48 0.07
C SER A 43 -25.22 -15.42 1.17
N PRO A 44 -24.79 -15.27 2.43
CA PRO A 44 -25.36 -16.03 3.54
C PRO A 44 -26.83 -15.66 3.81
N LEU A 45 -27.33 -14.58 3.18
CA LEU A 45 -28.72 -14.10 3.23
C LEU A 45 -29.46 -14.37 1.91
N GLU A 46 -28.95 -15.32 1.11
CA GLU A 46 -29.64 -15.80 -0.08
C GLU A 46 -31.01 -16.40 0.30
N GLY A 47 -32.06 -15.99 -0.40
CA GLY A 47 -33.45 -16.37 -0.11
C GLY A 47 -34.24 -15.41 0.78
N MET A 48 -33.59 -14.44 1.45
CA MET A 48 -34.28 -13.35 2.14
C MET A 48 -34.67 -12.23 1.16
N THR A 49 -35.85 -11.65 1.36
CA THR A 49 -36.27 -10.37 0.75
C THR A 49 -35.42 -9.20 1.26
N GLU A 50 -35.43 -8.06 0.57
CA GLU A 50 -34.69 -6.87 1.03
C GLU A 50 -35.14 -6.42 2.43
N ASP A 51 -36.44 -6.41 2.71
CA ASP A 51 -36.97 -6.05 4.02
C ASP A 51 -36.50 -7.02 5.12
N GLU A 52 -36.50 -8.34 4.83
CA GLU A 52 -35.99 -9.35 5.76
C GLU A 52 -34.48 -9.21 6.00
N ARG A 53 -33.70 -8.85 4.97
CA ARG A 53 -32.26 -8.58 5.10
C ARG A 53 -31.99 -7.37 5.98
N VAL A 54 -32.71 -6.28 5.75
CA VAL A 54 -32.56 -5.04 6.52
C VAL A 54 -32.94 -5.28 7.97
N GLU A 55 -34.06 -5.96 8.23
CA GLU A 55 -34.49 -6.31 9.59
C GLU A 55 -33.49 -7.25 10.28
N PHE A 56 -32.90 -8.22 9.56
CA PHE A 56 -31.84 -9.06 10.09
C PHE A 56 -30.59 -8.26 10.46
N ILE A 57 -30.14 -7.36 9.58
CA ILE A 57 -28.98 -6.49 9.82
C ILE A 57 -29.23 -5.58 11.02
N LYS A 58 -30.43 -5.02 11.13
CA LYS A 58 -30.83 -4.17 12.26
C LYS A 58 -30.75 -4.91 13.59
N LYS A 59 -31.36 -6.10 13.70
CA LYS A 59 -31.28 -6.95 14.89
C LYS A 59 -29.86 -7.34 15.25
N LEU A 60 -29.03 -7.62 14.24
CA LEU A 60 -27.62 -7.90 14.46
C LEU A 60 -26.91 -6.68 15.06
N GLY A 61 -27.18 -5.48 14.55
CA GLY A 61 -26.68 -4.22 15.08
C GLY A 61 -27.10 -3.96 16.53
N GLU A 62 -28.39 -4.14 16.85
CA GLU A 62 -28.93 -3.99 18.21
C GLU A 62 -28.25 -4.94 19.21
N ASN A 63 -27.96 -6.19 18.81
CA ASN A 63 -27.21 -7.13 19.64
C ASN A 63 -25.76 -6.67 19.89
N PHE A 64 -25.09 -6.13 18.86
CA PHE A 64 -23.74 -5.58 19.02
C PHE A 64 -23.70 -4.28 19.82
N GLU A 65 -24.76 -3.49 19.78
CA GLU A 65 -24.93 -2.29 20.60
C GLU A 65 -25.00 -2.66 22.09
N GLN A 66 -25.82 -3.66 22.45
CA GLN A 66 -25.89 -4.17 23.83
C GLN A 66 -24.55 -4.81 24.28
N GLN A 67 -23.90 -5.55 23.40
CA GLN A 67 -22.57 -6.12 23.66
C GLN A 67 -21.54 -5.00 23.91
N PHE A 68 -21.57 -3.95 23.09
CA PHE A 68 -20.69 -2.79 23.24
C PHE A 68 -20.88 -2.12 24.61
N GLU A 69 -22.11 -1.77 24.99
CA GLU A 69 -22.39 -1.13 26.27
C GLU A 69 -21.86 -1.96 27.45
N THR A 70 -22.17 -3.25 27.47
CA THR A 70 -21.78 -4.16 28.57
C THR A 70 -20.26 -4.37 28.64
N SER A 71 -19.63 -4.65 27.50
CA SER A 71 -18.18 -4.92 27.44
C SER A 71 -17.37 -3.65 27.69
N PHE A 72 -17.84 -2.49 27.24
CA PHE A 72 -17.17 -1.21 27.42
C PHE A 72 -17.23 -0.75 28.88
N GLU A 73 -18.38 -0.86 29.53
CA GLU A 73 -18.51 -0.60 30.97
C GLU A 73 -17.58 -1.53 31.78
N THR A 74 -17.52 -2.80 31.39
CA THR A 74 -16.63 -3.79 32.03
C THR A 74 -15.16 -3.40 31.87
N LEU A 75 -14.74 -3.05 30.65
CA LEU A 75 -13.38 -2.60 30.37
C LEU A 75 -13.02 -1.35 31.19
N GLN A 76 -13.89 -0.34 31.21
CA GLN A 76 -13.69 0.91 31.98
C GLN A 76 -13.54 0.67 33.49
N LYS A 77 -14.16 -0.40 34.04
CA LYS A 77 -13.97 -0.77 35.45
C LYS A 77 -12.69 -1.57 35.68
N GLN A 78 -12.34 -2.48 34.77
CA GLN A 78 -11.21 -3.39 34.96
C GLN A 78 -9.85 -2.73 34.77
N ILE A 79 -9.74 -1.69 33.92
CA ILE A 79 -8.46 -1.02 33.66
C ILE A 79 -7.74 -0.53 34.94
N PHE A 80 -8.47 -0.25 36.02
CA PHE A 80 -7.91 0.20 37.30
C PHE A 80 -7.17 -0.90 38.10
N GLN A 81 -7.29 -2.17 37.71
CA GLN A 81 -6.78 -3.33 38.48
C GLN A 81 -5.34 -3.74 38.12
N VAL A 82 -4.72 -3.06 37.16
CA VAL A 82 -3.39 -3.36 36.63
C VAL A 82 -2.62 -2.08 36.32
N GLU A 83 -1.30 -2.16 36.40
CA GLU A 83 -0.43 -1.06 36.01
C GLU A 83 -0.48 -0.85 34.48
N PRO A 84 -0.86 0.35 33.99
CA PRO A 84 -1.16 0.58 32.57
C PRO A 84 -0.04 0.24 31.60
N CYS A 85 1.21 0.62 31.91
CA CYS A 85 2.33 0.42 30.98
C CYS A 85 2.68 -1.07 30.85
N SER A 86 2.55 -1.84 31.93
CA SER A 86 2.74 -3.30 31.90
C SER A 86 1.71 -3.96 30.99
N LEU A 87 0.42 -3.60 31.11
CA LEU A 87 -0.64 -4.11 30.25
C LEU A 87 -0.38 -3.78 28.77
N LEU A 88 -0.09 -2.52 28.46
CA LEU A 88 0.21 -2.09 27.08
C LEU A 88 1.45 -2.80 26.52
N SER A 89 2.43 -3.15 27.36
CA SER A 89 3.62 -3.90 26.94
C SER A 89 3.31 -5.33 26.51
N PHE A 90 2.32 -5.98 27.13
CA PHE A 90 1.83 -7.29 26.67
C PHE A 90 1.21 -7.18 25.28
N PHE A 91 0.32 -6.22 25.05
CA PHE A 91 -0.27 -5.98 23.73
C PHE A 91 0.80 -5.64 22.67
N ALA A 92 1.76 -4.79 23.00
CA ALA A 92 2.86 -4.45 22.09
C ALA A 92 3.71 -5.68 21.70
N TYR A 93 4.11 -6.48 22.69
CA TYR A 93 4.99 -7.63 22.48
C TYR A 93 4.26 -8.83 21.86
N TYR A 94 3.06 -9.15 22.32
CA TYR A 94 2.33 -10.33 21.87
C TYR A 94 1.38 -10.08 20.74
N ASP A 95 0.82 -8.87 20.60
CA ASP A 95 -0.15 -8.55 19.55
C ASP A 95 0.44 -7.77 18.37
N LEU A 96 1.31 -6.79 18.62
CA LEU A 96 1.88 -5.92 17.58
C LEU A 96 3.23 -6.38 17.02
N THR A 97 3.86 -7.39 17.60
CA THR A 97 5.12 -7.95 17.11
C THR A 97 4.88 -9.26 16.37
N THR A 98 5.35 -9.36 15.12
CA THR A 98 5.22 -10.58 14.30
C THR A 98 6.59 -11.10 13.85
N SER A 99 6.64 -12.37 13.43
CA SER A 99 7.83 -12.87 12.75
C SER A 99 7.80 -12.46 11.28
N PRO A 100 8.97 -12.24 10.64
CA PRO A 100 9.05 -11.93 9.21
C PRO A 100 8.21 -12.89 8.36
N GLY A 101 7.46 -12.35 7.40
CA GLY A 101 6.57 -13.09 6.50
C GLY A 101 5.21 -13.49 7.09
N ILE A 102 4.90 -13.13 8.34
CA ILE A 102 3.60 -13.43 8.97
C ILE A 102 2.79 -12.14 9.10
N ASN A 103 1.65 -12.07 8.40
CA ASN A 103 0.65 -11.02 8.60
C ASN A 103 -0.56 -11.58 9.37
N ARG A 104 -0.72 -11.13 10.62
CA ARG A 104 -1.75 -11.63 11.55
C ARG A 104 -3.17 -11.30 11.12
N GLU A 105 -3.37 -10.19 10.42
CA GLU A 105 -4.66 -9.81 9.85
C GLU A 105 -5.26 -10.94 8.99
N TRP A 106 -4.40 -11.73 8.35
CA TRP A 106 -4.79 -12.79 7.42
C TRP A 106 -4.60 -14.20 7.98
N THR A 107 -3.76 -14.38 9.00
CA THR A 107 -3.50 -15.70 9.60
C THR A 107 -4.34 -15.98 10.84
N GLU A 108 -4.95 -14.96 11.46
CA GLU A 108 -5.76 -15.11 12.68
C GLU A 108 -7.21 -14.72 12.42
N LYS A 109 -8.15 -15.41 13.10
CA LYS A 109 -9.59 -15.18 12.93
C LYS A 109 -10.05 -13.81 13.45
N ASN A 110 -9.48 -13.38 14.58
CA ASN A 110 -9.76 -12.11 15.26
C ASN A 110 -8.46 -11.60 15.91
N PRO A 111 -7.53 -11.02 15.13
CA PRO A 111 -6.30 -10.48 15.69
C PRO A 111 -6.58 -9.16 16.43
N ILE A 112 -5.81 -8.91 17.48
CA ILE A 112 -5.63 -7.53 17.94
C ILE A 112 -4.70 -6.84 16.94
N LEU A 113 -5.13 -5.68 16.47
CA LEU A 113 -4.40 -4.81 15.53
C LEU A 113 -4.05 -3.48 16.21
N GLN A 114 -3.18 -2.68 15.58
CA GLN A 114 -2.65 -1.44 16.15
C GLN A 114 -3.73 -0.52 16.77
N HIS A 115 -4.84 -0.32 16.07
CA HIS A 115 -5.93 0.57 16.52
C HIS A 115 -6.62 0.14 17.81
N HIS A 116 -6.63 -1.15 18.12
CA HIS A 116 -7.14 -1.67 19.39
C HIS A 116 -6.26 -1.19 20.55
N VAL A 117 -4.94 -1.22 20.35
CA VAL A 117 -3.96 -0.81 21.35
C VAL A 117 -3.91 0.71 21.47
N GLU A 118 -4.09 1.44 20.36
CA GLU A 118 -4.24 2.90 20.36
C GLU A 118 -5.46 3.32 21.18
N PHE A 119 -6.60 2.66 20.99
CA PHE A 119 -7.82 2.88 21.77
C PHE A 119 -7.57 2.62 23.26
N LEU A 120 -6.98 1.46 23.61
CA LEU A 120 -6.67 1.12 25.00
C LEU A 120 -5.72 2.13 25.63
N GLN A 121 -4.67 2.56 24.91
CA GLN A 121 -3.75 3.60 25.37
C GLN A 121 -4.48 4.91 25.64
N GLY A 122 -5.33 5.37 24.71
CA GLY A 122 -6.14 6.57 24.87
C GLY A 122 -7.07 6.50 26.08
N LEU A 123 -7.71 5.34 26.29
CA LEU A 123 -8.61 5.09 27.42
C LEU A 123 -7.87 5.16 28.76
N LEU A 124 -6.69 4.52 28.85
CA LEU A 124 -5.85 4.56 30.05
C LEU A 124 -5.37 5.99 30.38
N LEU A 125 -5.06 6.80 29.36
CA LEU A 125 -4.61 8.18 29.52
C LEU A 125 -5.71 9.15 30.00
N GLN A 126 -6.98 8.72 30.08
CA GLN A 126 -8.06 9.52 30.65
C GLN A 126 -8.00 9.62 32.18
N HIS A 127 -7.25 8.72 32.83
CA HIS A 127 -7.21 8.61 34.27
C HIS A 127 -5.84 9.00 34.82
N SER A 128 -5.85 9.55 36.03
CA SER A 128 -4.61 9.85 36.76
C SER A 128 -3.85 8.56 37.07
N GLN A 129 -2.52 8.64 37.09
CA GLN A 129 -1.65 7.51 37.41
C GLN A 129 -1.96 6.89 38.78
N ASP A 130 -2.36 7.72 39.76
CA ASP A 130 -2.68 7.28 41.13
C ASP A 130 -4.03 6.51 41.22
N SER A 131 -4.81 6.49 40.14
CA SER A 131 -6.09 5.75 40.10
C SER A 131 -5.92 4.26 39.83
N PHE A 132 -4.74 3.83 39.38
CA PHE A 132 -4.46 2.45 39.02
C PHE A 132 -3.83 1.68 40.17
N ASP A 133 -4.10 0.39 40.26
CA ASP A 133 -3.29 -0.52 41.06
C ASP A 133 -1.87 -0.58 40.46
N PHE A 134 -0.85 -0.48 41.33
CA PHE A 134 0.55 -0.60 40.92
C PHE A 134 0.97 -2.06 40.67
N ARG A 135 0.05 -3.02 40.80
CA ARG A 135 0.23 -4.42 40.44
C ARG A 135 0.51 -4.57 38.94
N PRO A 136 1.62 -5.21 38.52
CA PRO A 136 1.87 -5.47 37.12
C PRO A 136 0.83 -6.44 36.53
N ALA A 137 0.51 -6.25 35.25
CA ALA A 137 -0.29 -7.18 34.48
C ALA A 137 0.41 -8.55 34.40
N LEU A 138 -0.38 -9.61 34.52
CA LEU A 138 0.03 -11.00 34.40
C LEU A 138 -0.58 -11.61 33.13
N PRO A 139 -0.10 -12.78 32.65
CA PRO A 139 -0.63 -13.41 31.44
C PRO A 139 -2.14 -13.65 31.45
N GLN A 140 -2.74 -13.92 32.61
CA GLN A 140 -4.20 -14.07 32.74
C GLN A 140 -4.94 -12.75 32.49
N ASP A 141 -4.44 -11.64 33.04
CA ASP A 141 -5.00 -10.31 32.81
C ASP A 141 -4.94 -10.00 31.30
N PHE A 142 -3.81 -10.28 30.65
CA PHE A 142 -3.66 -10.08 29.21
C PHE A 142 -4.72 -10.84 28.40
N VAL A 143 -4.99 -12.11 28.71
CA VAL A 143 -6.02 -12.90 27.99
C VAL A 143 -7.41 -12.28 28.17
N GLU A 144 -7.76 -11.86 29.39
CA GLU A 144 -9.04 -11.23 29.69
C GLU A 144 -9.21 -9.87 28.99
N PHE A 145 -8.22 -8.98 29.15
CA PHE A 145 -8.22 -7.68 28.48
C PHE A 145 -8.21 -7.82 26.96
N ARG A 146 -7.49 -8.80 26.41
CA ARG A 146 -7.46 -9.06 24.98
C ARG A 146 -8.85 -9.39 24.44
N GLN A 147 -9.61 -10.24 25.13
CA GLN A 147 -10.99 -10.55 24.75
C GLN A 147 -11.90 -9.33 24.90
N LEU A 148 -11.80 -8.58 26.01
CA LEU A 148 -12.63 -7.39 26.21
C LEU A 148 -12.38 -6.30 25.17
N VAL A 149 -11.11 -6.01 24.85
CA VAL A 149 -10.76 -5.03 23.82
C VAL A 149 -11.32 -5.46 22.46
N GLN A 150 -11.29 -6.75 22.12
CA GLN A 150 -11.91 -7.27 20.89
C GLN A 150 -13.43 -7.09 20.88
N ASP A 151 -14.10 -7.40 21.98
CA ASP A 151 -15.55 -7.27 22.08
C ASP A 151 -16.00 -5.82 22.00
N VAL A 152 -15.26 -4.91 22.64
CA VAL A 152 -15.52 -3.47 22.62
C VAL A 152 -15.33 -2.89 21.22
N THR A 153 -14.19 -3.13 20.56
CA THR A 153 -13.95 -2.57 19.21
C THR A 153 -14.88 -3.17 18.17
N ARG A 154 -15.17 -4.48 18.25
CA ARG A 154 -16.13 -5.13 17.36
C ARG A 154 -17.54 -4.62 17.59
N GLY A 155 -17.97 -4.47 18.84
CA GLY A 155 -19.26 -3.90 19.20
C GLY A 155 -19.41 -2.47 18.66
N PHE A 156 -18.39 -1.63 18.85
CA PHE A 156 -18.39 -0.27 18.31
C PHE A 156 -18.54 -0.23 16.78
N ASN A 157 -17.86 -1.12 16.06
CA ASN A 157 -17.90 -1.14 14.58
C ASN A 157 -19.20 -1.69 14.02
N MET A 158 -19.87 -2.59 14.75
CA MET A 158 -21.08 -3.25 14.29
C MET A 158 -22.36 -2.59 14.81
N LYS A 159 -22.30 -1.73 15.84
CA LYS A 159 -23.50 -1.08 16.40
C LYS A 159 -24.20 -0.15 15.41
N SER A 160 -23.47 0.46 14.46
CA SER A 160 -24.07 1.34 13.44
C SER A 160 -25.06 0.62 12.53
N LEU A 161 -25.03 -0.71 12.46
CA LEU A 161 -26.01 -1.53 11.76
C LEU A 161 -27.42 -1.42 12.37
N SER A 162 -27.57 -1.03 13.64
CA SER A 162 -28.89 -0.81 14.27
C SER A 162 -29.65 0.37 13.65
N LEU A 163 -28.96 1.24 12.91
CA LEU A 163 -29.53 2.36 12.16
C LEU A 163 -30.13 1.94 10.80
N ALA A 164 -30.06 0.65 10.44
CA ALA A 164 -30.65 0.17 9.20
C ALA A 164 -32.19 0.28 9.23
N ASP A 165 -32.77 0.89 8.19
CA ASP A 165 -34.21 1.12 8.06
C ASP A 165 -34.68 0.72 6.64
N PRO A 166 -35.66 -0.19 6.49
CA PRO A 166 -36.17 -0.63 5.19
C PRO A 166 -36.76 0.49 4.33
N SER A 167 -37.19 1.59 4.96
CA SER A 167 -37.75 2.75 4.26
C SER A 167 -36.70 3.71 3.68
N THR A 168 -35.40 3.44 3.93
CA THR A 168 -34.28 4.27 3.47
C THR A 168 -34.16 4.21 1.94
N THR A 169 -33.97 5.38 1.30
CA THR A 169 -33.69 5.41 -0.14
C THR A 169 -32.34 4.77 -0.47
N ILE A 170 -32.17 4.25 -1.70
CA ILE A 170 -30.90 3.66 -2.17
C ILE A 170 -29.73 4.65 -1.98
N GLU A 171 -29.95 5.93 -2.28
CA GLU A 171 -28.93 6.98 -2.10
C GLU A 171 -28.54 7.14 -0.62
N GLN A 172 -29.51 7.22 0.29
CA GLN A 172 -29.23 7.32 1.72
C GLN A 172 -28.51 6.07 2.27
N HIS A 173 -28.90 4.88 1.80
CA HIS A 173 -28.23 3.64 2.16
C HIS A 173 -26.76 3.66 1.71
N GLN A 174 -26.50 4.08 0.48
CA GLN A 174 -25.14 4.19 -0.04
C GLN A 174 -24.30 5.25 0.69
N LYS A 175 -24.92 6.36 1.12
CA LYS A 175 -24.26 7.36 1.98
C LYS A 175 -23.78 6.75 3.28
N LEU A 176 -24.63 5.96 3.94
CA LEU A 176 -24.27 5.26 5.19
C LEU A 176 -23.12 4.28 4.96
N ILE A 177 -23.19 3.43 3.92
CA ILE A 177 -22.09 2.50 3.58
C ILE A 177 -20.77 3.26 3.33
N THR A 178 -20.83 4.39 2.62
CA THR A 178 -19.65 5.20 2.31
C THR A 178 -19.04 5.79 3.59
N VAL A 179 -19.87 6.32 4.49
CA VAL A 179 -19.44 6.88 5.78
C VAL A 179 -18.83 5.80 6.68
N GLU A 180 -19.47 4.64 6.79
CA GLU A 180 -18.95 3.53 7.59
C GLU A 180 -17.66 2.95 7.00
N GLY A 181 -17.53 2.94 5.66
CA GLY A 181 -16.27 2.61 4.99
C GLY A 181 -15.11 3.51 5.40
N ILE A 182 -15.34 4.82 5.51
CA ILE A 182 -14.31 5.79 5.94
C ILE A 182 -13.93 5.60 7.40
N ARG A 183 -14.92 5.32 8.25
CA ARG A 183 -14.68 5.03 9.67
C ARG A 183 -13.84 3.77 9.84
N ALA A 184 -14.18 2.72 9.09
CA ALA A 184 -13.42 1.48 9.06
C ALA A 184 -11.98 1.72 8.55
N ASP A 185 -11.80 2.48 7.47
CA ASP A 185 -10.47 2.77 6.94
C ASP A 185 -9.65 3.63 7.93
N THR A 186 -10.26 4.62 8.58
CA THR A 186 -9.61 5.43 9.64
C THR A 186 -9.11 4.56 10.80
N GLN A 187 -9.88 3.55 11.20
CA GLN A 187 -9.49 2.64 12.26
C GLN A 187 -8.47 1.59 11.81
N ALA A 188 -8.66 0.96 10.65
CA ALA A 188 -7.92 -0.26 10.31
C ALA A 188 -6.73 -0.02 9.39
N VAL A 189 -6.83 0.95 8.47
CA VAL A 189 -5.77 1.21 7.49
C VAL A 189 -4.62 1.91 8.20
N ARG A 190 -3.45 1.29 8.15
CA ARG A 190 -2.22 1.77 8.76
C ARG A 190 -1.13 1.83 7.69
N ASN A 191 -0.43 2.96 7.67
CA ASN A 191 0.59 3.39 6.73
C ASN A 191 0.02 3.69 5.34
N TRP A 192 0.35 4.87 4.82
CA TRP A 192 -0.04 5.30 3.47
C TRP A 192 1.05 4.96 2.43
N GLY A 193 2.08 4.22 2.82
CA GLY A 193 3.19 3.77 2.00
C GLY A 193 4.15 2.87 2.80
N TYR A 194 5.14 2.28 2.13
CA TYR A 194 6.13 1.44 2.83
C TYR A 194 7.09 2.28 3.69
N PRO A 195 7.67 1.75 4.79
CA PRO A 195 8.41 2.57 5.76
C PRO A 195 9.53 3.43 5.17
N GLN A 196 10.32 2.89 4.23
CA GLN A 196 11.40 3.64 3.58
C GLN A 196 10.89 4.74 2.65
N GLN A 197 9.75 4.51 2.00
CA GLN A 197 9.08 5.50 1.16
C GLN A 197 8.51 6.63 2.02
N VAL A 198 7.83 6.29 3.12
CA VAL A 198 7.32 7.27 4.10
C VAL A 198 8.47 8.10 4.67
N LYS A 199 9.58 7.46 5.06
CA LYS A 199 10.81 8.14 5.54
C LYS A 199 11.31 9.19 4.54
N ARG A 200 11.43 8.79 3.26
CA ARG A 200 11.92 9.63 2.17
C ARG A 200 10.99 10.82 1.96
N ILE A 201 9.71 10.58 1.72
CA ILE A 201 8.72 11.62 1.43
C ILE A 201 8.64 12.65 2.56
N VAL A 202 8.60 12.20 3.82
CA VAL A 202 8.55 13.12 4.97
C VAL A 202 9.84 13.92 5.09
N SER A 203 11.01 13.30 4.91
CA SER A 203 12.29 14.02 4.97
C SER A 203 12.38 15.08 3.86
N ASP A 204 12.04 14.70 2.63
CA ASP A 204 12.15 15.57 1.46
C ASP A 204 11.13 16.72 1.54
N LEU A 205 9.92 16.45 2.03
CA LEU A 205 8.88 17.46 2.23
C LEU A 205 9.33 18.58 3.18
N PHE A 206 10.14 18.30 4.20
CA PHE A 206 10.63 19.32 5.14
C PHE A 206 12.05 19.82 4.83
N SER A 207 12.80 19.16 3.94
CA SER A 207 14.23 19.40 3.71
C SER A 207 14.63 20.86 3.49
N SER A 208 13.88 21.65 2.70
CA SER A 208 14.23 23.06 2.47
C SER A 208 13.93 23.99 3.64
N LEU A 209 13.21 23.52 4.65
CA LEU A 209 12.85 24.28 5.85
C LEU A 209 13.73 23.92 7.04
N ASP A 210 14.48 22.81 6.96
CA ASP A 210 15.30 22.31 8.08
C ASP A 210 16.20 23.38 8.68
N ASP A 211 16.89 24.19 7.86
CA ASP A 211 17.79 25.22 8.38
C ASP A 211 17.03 26.32 9.15
N THR A 212 15.83 26.67 8.68
CA THR A 212 14.96 27.65 9.35
C THR A 212 14.40 27.06 10.65
N ILE A 213 14.00 25.78 10.63
CA ILE A 213 13.47 25.05 11.79
C ILE A 213 14.56 24.90 12.85
N GLU A 214 15.78 24.53 12.46
CA GLU A 214 16.91 24.35 13.38
C GLU A 214 17.28 25.66 14.07
N GLN A 215 17.34 26.76 13.32
CA GLN A 215 17.61 28.09 13.90
C GLN A 215 16.55 28.52 14.91
N ARG A 216 15.29 28.13 14.71
CA ARG A 216 14.16 28.59 15.54
C ARG A 216 13.83 27.66 16.71
N ILE A 217 13.92 26.36 16.50
CA ILE A 217 13.44 25.31 17.41
C ILE A 217 14.63 24.52 18.00
N GLY A 218 15.82 24.57 17.38
CA GLY A 218 17.00 23.85 17.83
C GLY A 218 17.09 22.40 17.36
N VAL A 219 16.23 21.99 16.43
CA VAL A 219 16.19 20.65 15.83
C VAL A 219 15.96 20.72 14.32
N ARG A 220 16.42 19.72 13.58
CA ARG A 220 16.10 19.46 12.16
C ARG A 220 15.06 18.35 12.02
N VAL A 221 14.09 18.53 11.13
CA VAL A 221 13.05 17.51 10.87
C VAL A 221 13.66 16.28 10.22
N GLY A 222 14.56 16.43 9.24
CA GLY A 222 15.23 15.28 8.63
C GLY A 222 15.99 14.41 9.64
N CYS A 223 16.54 15.02 10.70
CA CYS A 223 17.22 14.28 11.77
C CYS A 223 16.24 13.66 12.77
N LEU A 224 15.11 14.32 13.07
CA LEU A 224 14.03 13.73 13.87
C LEU A 224 13.40 12.52 13.17
N VAL A 225 13.28 12.56 11.85
CA VAL A 225 12.80 11.43 11.05
C VAL A 225 13.74 10.24 11.19
N GLU A 226 15.05 10.44 11.00
CA GLU A 226 16.05 9.39 11.19
C GLU A 226 16.03 8.84 12.62
N MET A 227 15.93 9.72 13.62
CA MET A 227 15.88 9.35 15.04
C MET A 227 14.74 8.36 15.32
N TRP A 228 13.53 8.58 14.79
CA TRP A 228 12.41 7.64 14.98
C TRP A 228 12.70 6.24 14.42
N PHE A 229 13.38 6.15 13.27
CA PHE A 229 13.82 4.85 12.72
C PHE A 229 14.91 4.19 13.57
N GLN A 230 15.86 4.97 14.10
CA GLN A 230 16.86 4.44 15.03
C GLN A 230 16.22 3.96 16.35
N ILE A 231 15.20 4.66 16.85
CA ILE A 231 14.42 4.22 18.02
C ILE A 231 13.65 2.93 17.73
N LEU A 232 13.07 2.79 16.53
CA LEU A 232 12.44 1.54 16.09
C LEU A 232 13.45 0.39 16.12
N ASP A 233 14.66 0.58 15.59
CA ASP A 233 15.74 -0.42 15.61
C ASP A 233 16.17 -0.77 17.05
N ILE A 234 16.21 0.20 17.96
CA ILE A 234 16.51 -0.02 19.38
C ILE A 234 15.43 -0.89 20.05
N VAL A 235 14.15 -0.61 19.80
CA VAL A 235 13.03 -1.40 20.33
C VAL A 235 13.05 -2.80 19.74
N GLU A 236 13.26 -2.95 18.43
CA GLU A 236 13.42 -4.25 17.78
C GLU A 236 14.56 -5.06 18.39
N TYR A 237 15.72 -4.41 18.62
CA TYR A 237 16.84 -5.05 19.30
C TYR A 237 16.46 -5.55 20.70
N ARG A 238 15.79 -4.73 21.50
CA ARG A 238 15.35 -5.09 22.86
C ARG A 238 14.35 -6.26 22.86
N ILE A 239 13.39 -6.28 21.93
CA ILE A 239 12.46 -7.40 21.72
C ILE A 239 13.25 -8.69 21.43
N ASN A 240 14.18 -8.63 20.48
CA ASN A 240 15.01 -9.78 20.10
C ASN A 240 15.90 -10.26 21.25
N GLN A 241 16.47 -9.34 22.04
CA GLN A 241 17.23 -9.69 23.24
C GLN A 241 16.36 -10.42 24.26
N HIS A 242 15.19 -9.87 24.58
CA HIS A 242 14.25 -10.50 25.51
C HIS A 242 13.88 -11.93 25.05
N ARG A 243 13.52 -12.09 23.78
CA ARG A 243 13.23 -13.40 23.18
C ARG A 243 14.41 -14.36 23.25
N ASN A 244 15.63 -13.90 22.97
CA ASN A 244 16.83 -14.74 23.01
C ASN A 244 17.21 -15.19 24.43
N LEU A 245 16.88 -14.39 25.45
CA LEU A 245 17.08 -14.72 26.86
C LEU A 245 16.07 -15.76 27.36
N THR A 246 14.80 -15.65 26.96
CA THR A 246 13.71 -16.51 27.46
C THR A 246 13.59 -17.84 26.71
N LEU A 247 13.78 -17.85 25.38
CA LEU A 247 13.53 -19.03 24.56
C LEU A 247 14.33 -20.29 24.95
N PRO A 248 15.62 -20.21 25.38
CA PRO A 248 16.38 -21.38 25.78
C PRO A 248 15.83 -22.12 27.01
N SER A 249 15.29 -21.40 28.00
CA SER A 249 14.66 -22.03 29.18
C SER A 249 13.31 -22.64 28.81
N LEU A 250 12.53 -21.96 27.97
CA LEU A 250 11.23 -22.48 27.48
C LEU A 250 11.38 -23.74 26.61
N ARG A 251 12.43 -23.82 25.79
CA ARG A 251 12.73 -25.01 24.96
C ARG A 251 13.48 -26.13 25.69
N ALA A 252 13.84 -25.94 26.96
CA ALA A 252 14.57 -26.94 27.72
C ALA A 252 13.76 -28.24 27.85
N LYS A 253 14.44 -29.39 27.82
CA LYS A 253 13.79 -30.72 27.87
C LYS A 253 13.61 -31.27 29.29
N SER A 254 14.07 -30.56 30.31
CA SER A 254 13.93 -30.97 31.71
C SER A 254 13.93 -29.76 32.65
N ILE A 255 13.31 -29.93 33.82
CA ILE A 255 13.21 -28.91 34.87
C ILE A 255 14.59 -28.35 35.23
N LYS A 256 15.56 -29.22 35.50
CA LYS A 256 16.93 -28.82 35.85
C LYS A 256 17.60 -27.96 34.78
N ILE A 257 17.40 -28.28 33.50
CA ILE A 257 17.97 -27.50 32.40
C ILE A 257 17.24 -26.17 32.26
N ALA A 258 15.91 -26.15 32.40
CA ALA A 258 15.10 -24.94 32.34
C ALA A 258 15.52 -23.93 33.42
N ILE A 259 15.60 -24.36 34.68
CA ILE A 259 16.06 -23.54 35.82
C ILE A 259 17.46 -22.99 35.55
N LYS A 260 18.42 -23.85 35.19
CA LYS A 260 19.79 -23.42 34.89
C LYS A 260 19.83 -22.35 33.79
N LYS A 261 19.07 -22.55 32.70
CA LYS A 261 19.01 -21.59 31.58
C LYS A 261 18.36 -20.28 31.98
N TYR A 262 17.32 -20.33 32.82
CA TYR A 262 16.64 -19.14 33.32
C TYR A 262 17.56 -18.25 34.16
N TYR A 263 18.26 -18.82 35.15
CA TYR A 263 19.23 -18.05 35.96
C TYR A 263 20.47 -17.59 35.20
N GLN A 264 20.86 -18.30 34.12
CA GLN A 264 21.89 -17.81 33.21
C GLN A 264 21.44 -16.58 32.41
N ALA A 265 20.15 -16.51 32.08
CA ALA A 265 19.57 -15.43 31.31
C ALA A 265 19.31 -14.18 32.18
N PHE A 266 18.94 -14.39 33.45
CA PHE A 266 18.61 -13.33 34.40
C PHE A 266 19.47 -13.46 35.67
N PRO A 267 20.73 -13.00 35.63
CA PRO A 267 21.64 -13.09 36.77
C PRO A 267 21.28 -12.12 37.92
N ASP A 268 20.35 -11.20 37.67
CA ASP A 268 19.78 -10.23 38.60
C ASP A 268 18.68 -10.80 39.52
N LEU A 269 18.27 -12.05 39.32
CA LEU A 269 17.28 -12.71 40.19
C LEU A 269 17.81 -12.87 41.62
N THR A 270 16.96 -12.59 42.60
CA THR A 270 17.33 -12.61 44.02
C THR A 270 17.34 -14.01 44.65
N SER A 271 16.56 -14.95 44.10
CA SER A 271 16.53 -16.36 44.52
C SER A 271 17.67 -17.15 43.89
N SER A 272 18.00 -18.33 44.45
CA SER A 272 18.97 -19.25 43.87
C SER A 272 18.31 -20.31 42.96
N PRO A 273 19.07 -20.93 42.03
CA PRO A 273 18.62 -22.11 41.29
C PRO A 273 18.09 -23.23 42.19
N GLU A 274 18.70 -23.40 43.36
CA GLU A 274 18.33 -24.38 44.38
C GLU A 274 16.96 -24.05 44.99
N ASP A 275 16.69 -22.77 45.28
CA ASP A 275 15.39 -22.33 45.83
C ASP A 275 14.25 -22.61 44.85
N LEU A 276 14.41 -22.26 43.57
CA LEU A 276 13.40 -22.55 42.56
C LEU A 276 13.23 -24.06 42.34
N SER A 277 14.32 -24.83 42.43
CA SER A 277 14.24 -26.29 42.33
C SER A 277 13.50 -26.91 43.51
N ALA A 278 13.67 -26.37 44.72
CA ALA A 278 12.96 -26.82 45.91
C ALA A 278 11.46 -26.50 45.79
N TYR A 279 11.11 -25.27 45.40
CA TYR A 279 9.72 -24.86 45.17
C TYR A 279 9.02 -25.74 44.12
N VAL A 280 9.68 -26.03 43.00
CA VAL A 280 9.15 -26.92 41.96
C VAL A 280 8.87 -28.33 42.48
N GLN A 281 9.69 -28.83 43.40
CA GLN A 281 9.48 -30.14 44.03
C GLN A 281 8.35 -30.12 45.06
N GLU A 282 8.31 -29.09 45.90
CA GLU A 282 7.31 -28.90 46.95
C GLU A 282 5.90 -28.76 46.36
N GLU A 283 5.75 -27.93 45.34
CA GLU A 283 4.47 -27.69 44.64
C GLU A 283 4.14 -28.76 43.58
N GLY A 284 5.02 -29.74 43.37
CA GLY A 284 4.82 -30.80 42.39
C GLY A 284 4.68 -30.30 40.95
N LEU A 285 5.36 -29.19 40.60
CA LEU A 285 5.22 -28.53 39.31
C LEU A 285 5.76 -29.39 38.16
N THR A 286 4.97 -29.50 37.09
CA THR A 286 5.41 -30.08 35.84
C THR A 286 6.41 -29.16 35.12
N LEU A 287 7.11 -29.69 34.11
CA LEU A 287 7.96 -28.86 33.25
C LEU A 287 7.16 -27.73 32.58
N ASP A 288 5.91 -27.98 32.19
CA ASP A 288 5.04 -26.97 31.60
C ASP A 288 4.58 -25.94 32.64
N GLY A 289 4.31 -26.35 33.88
CA GLY A 289 4.06 -25.43 34.99
C GLY A 289 5.25 -24.50 35.27
N LEU A 290 6.47 -25.05 35.31
CA LEU A 290 7.69 -24.26 35.43
C LEU A 290 7.89 -23.31 34.23
N ARG A 291 7.61 -23.76 33.00
CA ARG A 291 7.69 -22.91 31.81
C ARG A 291 6.71 -21.74 31.90
N ALA A 292 5.48 -21.98 32.36
CA ALA A 292 4.49 -20.93 32.56
C ALA A 292 4.95 -19.90 33.62
N MET A 293 5.57 -20.36 34.71
CA MET A 293 6.17 -19.46 35.71
C MET A 293 7.32 -18.65 35.14
N ILE A 294 8.29 -19.29 34.48
CA ILE A 294 9.45 -18.62 33.86
C ILE A 294 8.96 -17.59 32.85
N PHE A 295 7.98 -17.94 32.03
CA PHE A 295 7.33 -17.06 31.06
C PHE A 295 6.72 -15.84 31.76
N SER A 296 5.82 -16.04 32.71
CA SER A 296 5.15 -14.97 33.47
C SER A 296 6.14 -14.03 34.17
N GLN A 297 7.18 -14.57 34.81
CA GLN A 297 8.21 -13.78 35.50
C GLN A 297 9.13 -13.02 34.53
N SER A 298 9.39 -13.58 33.35
CA SER A 298 10.17 -12.89 32.32
C SER A 298 9.38 -11.70 31.79
N ASP A 299 8.07 -11.85 31.60
CA ASP A 299 7.19 -10.84 31.01
C ASP A 299 7.03 -9.57 31.87
N LEU A 300 7.32 -9.65 33.17
CA LEU A 300 7.44 -8.45 34.03
C LEU A 300 8.46 -7.43 33.52
N ARG A 301 9.38 -7.85 32.64
CA ARG A 301 10.41 -7.00 32.02
C ARG A 301 9.97 -6.36 30.70
N LEU A 302 8.79 -6.69 30.16
CA LEU A 302 8.34 -6.16 28.86
C LEU A 302 8.21 -4.63 28.86
N LYS A 303 7.80 -4.02 29.98
CA LYS A 303 7.74 -2.56 30.12
C LYS A 303 9.06 -1.87 29.80
N HIS A 304 10.19 -2.48 30.16
CA HIS A 304 11.51 -1.91 29.90
C HIS A 304 11.85 -1.82 28.42
N ILE A 305 11.35 -2.74 27.59
CA ILE A 305 11.59 -2.75 26.13
C ILE A 305 11.15 -1.41 25.52
N TYR A 306 9.97 -0.94 25.93
CA TYR A 306 9.29 0.24 25.38
C TYR A 306 9.51 1.52 26.18
N THR A 307 10.32 1.48 27.25
CA THR A 307 10.69 2.66 28.03
C THR A 307 11.96 3.30 27.46
N LEU A 308 11.88 4.57 27.09
CA LEU A 308 12.90 5.34 26.39
C LEU A 308 13.28 6.57 27.22
N THR A 309 14.58 6.83 27.36
CA THR A 309 15.09 8.03 28.05
C THR A 309 15.43 9.13 27.06
N LEU A 310 15.52 10.37 27.52
CA LEU A 310 16.02 11.50 26.72
C LEU A 310 17.39 11.16 26.11
N ASP A 311 18.28 10.54 26.87
CA ASP A 311 19.59 10.10 26.37
C ASP A 311 19.45 9.10 25.20
N THR A 312 18.47 8.18 25.28
CA THR A 312 18.18 7.25 24.17
C THR A 312 17.81 8.00 22.89
N PHE A 313 17.02 9.08 22.99
CA PHE A 313 16.67 9.92 21.85
C PHE A 313 17.82 10.79 21.35
N VAL A 314 18.63 11.35 22.25
CA VAL A 314 19.84 12.11 21.89
C VAL A 314 20.84 11.24 21.15
N ASP A 315 21.08 10.02 21.62
CA ASP A 315 21.99 9.05 20.99
C ASP A 315 21.47 8.57 19.63
N ALA A 316 20.15 8.46 19.49
CA ALA A 316 19.48 8.12 18.23
C ALA A 316 19.45 9.29 17.23
N TYR A 317 19.70 10.52 17.68
CA TYR A 317 19.72 11.69 16.82
C TYR A 317 21.02 11.70 15.99
N PRO A 318 20.97 11.76 14.65
CA PRO A 318 22.15 11.54 13.79
C PRO A 318 23.22 12.67 13.83
N LYS A 319 22.98 13.74 14.58
CA LYS A 319 23.85 14.92 14.70
C LYS A 319 23.94 15.35 16.17
N ALA A 320 24.83 16.29 16.48
CA ALA A 320 24.78 16.96 17.77
C ALA A 320 23.47 17.75 17.89
N VAL A 321 22.76 17.59 19.00
CA VAL A 321 21.48 18.26 19.29
C VAL A 321 21.51 18.80 20.72
N ASN A 322 20.85 19.94 20.95
CA ASN A 322 20.64 20.43 22.31
C ASN A 322 19.59 19.53 23.02
N PRO A 323 19.95 18.85 24.12
CA PRO A 323 19.03 17.94 24.81
C PRO A 323 17.74 18.61 25.27
N GLU A 324 17.78 19.88 25.71
CA GLU A 324 16.55 20.57 26.14
C GLU A 324 15.63 20.89 24.95
N ALA A 325 16.17 21.27 23.80
CA ALA A 325 15.37 21.48 22.59
C ALA A 325 14.70 20.18 22.12
N LEU A 326 15.44 19.06 22.16
CA LEU A 326 14.87 17.76 21.82
C LEU A 326 13.80 17.32 22.83
N LYS A 327 14.03 17.54 24.12
CA LYS A 327 13.06 17.26 25.17
C LYS A 327 11.76 18.05 25.01
N ASP A 328 11.82 19.32 24.58
CA ASP A 328 10.62 20.12 24.28
C ASP A 328 9.81 19.52 23.13
N VAL A 329 10.50 19.03 22.08
CA VAL A 329 9.87 18.28 20.98
C VAL A 329 9.23 16.99 21.48
N LEU A 330 9.94 16.18 22.28
CA LEU A 330 9.39 14.95 22.85
C LEU A 330 8.18 15.23 23.73
N ASN A 331 8.19 16.31 24.53
CA ASN A 331 7.05 16.75 25.32
C ASN A 331 5.85 17.13 24.44
N ALA A 332 6.07 17.78 23.30
CA ALA A 332 5.00 18.10 22.35
C ALA A 332 4.36 16.84 21.75
N TRP A 333 5.11 15.74 21.64
CA TRP A 333 4.65 14.43 21.18
C TRP A 333 4.17 13.49 22.30
N SER A 334 4.04 14.00 23.53
CA SER A 334 3.68 13.17 24.68
C SER A 334 2.34 13.56 25.31
N LEU A 335 1.71 12.56 25.91
CA LEU A 335 0.57 12.69 26.83
C LEU A 335 0.95 12.12 28.21
N SER A 336 0.45 12.73 29.26
CA SER A 336 0.54 12.24 30.64
C SER A 336 -0.77 11.56 31.05
N PHE A 337 -0.71 10.68 32.05
CA PHE A 337 -1.92 10.12 32.65
C PHE A 337 -2.82 11.22 33.21
N GLY A 338 -4.07 11.29 32.74
CA GLY A 338 -5.05 12.30 33.10
C GLY A 338 -5.21 13.42 32.05
N ASP A 339 -4.31 13.53 31.07
CA ASP A 339 -4.40 14.57 30.03
C ASP A 339 -5.67 14.44 29.17
N LEU A 340 -6.31 13.26 29.15
CA LEU A 340 -7.53 12.99 28.40
C LEU A 340 -8.79 12.85 29.30
N SER A 341 -8.76 13.39 30.52
CA SER A 341 -9.88 13.27 31.48
C SER A 341 -11.21 13.79 30.95
N ASP A 342 -11.16 14.89 30.17
CA ASP A 342 -12.34 15.56 29.63
C ASP A 342 -12.72 15.05 28.23
N TRP A 343 -11.97 14.07 27.70
CA TRP A 343 -12.21 13.51 26.37
C TRP A 343 -13.38 12.52 26.41
N ASN A 344 -14.24 12.55 25.38
CA ASN A 344 -15.28 11.53 25.27
C ASN A 344 -14.61 10.18 24.89
N PRO A 345 -14.80 9.11 25.68
CA PRO A 345 -14.09 7.86 25.46
C PRO A 345 -14.51 7.18 24.14
N GLU A 346 -15.75 7.38 23.65
CA GLU A 346 -16.17 6.90 22.33
C GLU A 346 -15.51 7.67 21.16
N HIS A 347 -15.03 8.89 21.39
CA HIS A 347 -14.32 9.61 20.33
C HIS A 347 -12.92 9.04 20.08
N LEU A 348 -12.37 8.23 21.00
CA LEU A 348 -11.07 7.57 20.84
C LEU A 348 -11.03 6.57 19.68
N PHE A 349 -12.18 6.05 19.23
CA PHE A 349 -12.21 5.12 18.08
C PHE A 349 -11.93 5.81 16.74
N LEU A 350 -12.23 7.11 16.61
CA LEU A 350 -12.19 7.82 15.32
C LEU A 350 -11.47 9.19 15.37
N GLY A 351 -10.95 9.58 16.53
CA GLY A 351 -10.23 10.83 16.73
C GLY A 351 -9.35 10.72 17.96
N ASN A 352 -8.43 9.76 17.98
CA ASN A 352 -7.62 9.47 19.15
C ASN A 352 -6.43 10.45 19.27
N PRO A 353 -6.29 11.20 20.38
CA PRO A 353 -5.17 12.12 20.57
C PRO A 353 -3.78 11.45 20.52
N VAL A 354 -3.69 10.14 20.78
CA VAL A 354 -2.42 9.39 20.72
C VAL A 354 -1.81 9.35 19.31
N TRP A 355 -2.62 9.55 18.25
CA TRP A 355 -2.15 9.58 16.86
C TRP A 355 -1.11 10.67 16.60
N HIS A 356 -1.25 11.81 17.28
CA HIS A 356 -0.30 12.93 17.18
C HIS A 356 0.68 13.00 18.34
N LYS A 357 0.40 12.23 19.40
CA LYS A 357 1.18 12.19 20.63
C LYS A 357 1.42 10.74 21.07
N PRO A 358 2.26 9.99 20.35
CA PRO A 358 2.42 8.55 20.54
C PRO A 358 3.11 8.19 21.88
N LEU A 359 3.81 9.14 22.49
CA LEU A 359 4.58 8.91 23.72
C LEU A 359 3.71 9.11 24.97
N ILE A 360 3.88 8.23 25.95
CA ILE A 360 3.39 8.45 27.31
C ILE A 360 4.52 9.04 28.14
N LYS A 361 4.30 10.22 28.71
CA LYS A 361 5.25 10.85 29.62
C LYS A 361 5.15 10.17 30.98
N LEU A 362 6.29 9.65 31.46
CA LEU A 362 6.42 9.11 32.81
C LEU A 362 7.08 10.17 33.69
N GLU A 363 8.30 9.91 34.15
CA GLU A 363 9.11 10.85 34.92
C GLU A 363 9.86 11.84 34.00
N VAL A 364 10.57 12.80 34.59
CA VAL A 364 11.33 13.80 33.83
C VAL A 364 12.35 13.11 32.92
N GLY A 365 12.21 13.32 31.60
CA GLY A 365 13.10 12.75 30.59
C GLY A 365 12.89 11.26 30.32
N THR A 366 11.80 10.66 30.80
CA THR A 366 11.45 9.25 30.56
C THR A 366 10.09 9.15 29.88
N TYR A 367 10.05 8.37 28.81
CA TYR A 367 8.88 8.20 27.95
C TYR A 367 8.59 6.71 27.74
N PHE A 368 7.33 6.34 27.57
CA PHE A 368 6.90 5.00 27.24
C PHE A 368 6.18 4.99 25.89
N CYS A 369 6.57 4.10 24.98
CA CYS A 369 6.03 4.03 23.63
C CYS A 369 5.70 2.57 23.26
N PRO A 370 4.50 2.07 23.61
CA PRO A 370 4.14 0.68 23.36
C PRO A 370 3.85 0.42 21.88
N ILE A 371 3.38 1.43 21.14
CA ILE A 371 3.02 1.32 19.72
C ILE A 371 4.11 2.00 18.89
N ILE A 372 5.30 1.41 18.86
CA ILE A 372 6.47 2.07 18.26
C ILE A 372 6.28 2.38 16.77
N THR A 373 5.46 1.63 16.04
CA THR A 373 5.16 1.87 14.62
C THR A 373 4.09 2.95 14.39
N LEU A 374 3.48 3.51 15.45
CA LEU A 374 2.40 4.50 15.32
C LEU A 374 2.86 5.73 14.55
N PHE A 375 4.12 6.17 14.74
CA PHE A 375 4.66 7.35 14.07
C PHE A 375 4.61 7.26 12.55
N LEU A 376 4.73 6.05 11.96
CA LEU A 376 4.72 5.88 10.49
C LEU A 376 3.38 6.30 9.88
N ASN A 377 2.28 6.15 10.62
CA ASN A 377 0.93 6.48 10.16
C ASN A 377 0.68 7.99 10.12
N TYR A 378 1.19 8.71 11.13
CA TYR A 378 0.91 10.12 11.38
C TYR A 378 2.18 10.97 11.31
N PHE A 379 3.18 10.52 10.55
CA PHE A 379 4.53 11.10 10.65
C PHE A 379 4.58 12.56 10.24
N ILE A 380 3.83 12.90 9.18
CA ILE A 380 3.64 14.27 8.73
C ILE A 380 2.99 15.09 9.86
N ASP A 381 1.91 14.59 10.46
CA ASP A 381 1.21 15.30 11.54
C ASP A 381 2.09 15.51 12.79
N ILE A 382 2.91 14.51 13.14
CA ILE A 382 3.88 14.56 14.24
C ILE A 382 4.94 15.64 13.97
N MET A 383 5.48 15.71 12.76
CA MET A 383 6.44 16.76 12.39
C MET A 383 5.78 18.14 12.33
N GLU A 384 4.55 18.21 11.85
CA GLU A 384 3.76 19.44 11.84
C GLU A 384 3.45 19.97 13.23
N ALA A 385 3.21 19.09 14.21
CA ALA A 385 2.93 19.50 15.58
C ALA A 385 4.06 20.39 16.17
N ILE A 386 5.30 20.20 15.71
CA ILE A 386 6.45 21.01 16.12
C ILE A 386 6.44 22.39 15.47
N ILE A 387 6.04 22.49 14.19
CA ILE A 387 6.10 23.75 13.44
C ILE A 387 4.82 24.57 13.50
N LYS A 388 3.66 23.96 13.81
CA LYS A 388 2.35 24.64 13.95
C LYS A 388 2.38 25.83 14.92
N PRO A 389 3.06 25.77 16.08
CA PRO A 389 3.23 26.94 16.96
C PRO A 389 4.00 28.12 16.33
N HIS A 390 4.71 27.89 15.22
CA HIS A 390 5.53 28.88 14.52
C HIS A 390 4.89 29.25 13.18
N ALA A 391 3.94 30.19 13.21
CA ALA A 391 3.07 30.52 12.06
C ALA A 391 3.81 30.87 10.76
N ASP A 392 4.99 31.51 10.85
CA ASP A 392 5.83 31.85 9.70
C ASP A 392 6.45 30.62 9.03
N ILE A 393 6.91 29.65 9.82
CA ILE A 393 7.43 28.37 9.33
C ILE A 393 6.28 27.52 8.78
N TYR A 394 5.16 27.46 9.51
CA TYR A 394 3.99 26.68 9.11
C TYR A 394 3.42 27.16 7.78
N LYS A 395 3.32 28.47 7.55
CA LYS A 395 2.89 29.03 6.25
C LYS A 395 3.81 28.62 5.11
N LYS A 396 5.14 28.71 5.29
CA LYS A 396 6.12 28.27 4.28
C LYS A 396 6.00 26.77 3.98
N TYR A 397 5.72 25.96 5.00
CA TYR A 397 5.45 24.55 4.85
C TYR A 397 4.17 24.28 4.04
N GLU A 398 3.07 24.99 4.31
CA GLU A 398 1.84 24.87 3.54
C GLU A 398 2.04 25.21 2.05
N GLU A 399 2.77 26.28 1.75
CA GLU A 399 3.15 26.64 0.38
C GLU A 399 4.04 25.57 -0.27
N ARG A 400 4.97 24.98 0.50
CA ARG A 400 5.89 23.95 0.01
C ARG A 400 5.20 22.65 -0.39
N ARG A 401 4.09 22.26 0.26
CA ARG A 401 3.41 20.98 -0.02
C ARG A 401 2.99 20.82 -1.48
N GLY A 402 2.46 21.88 -2.10
CA GLY A 402 2.07 21.87 -3.52
C GLY A 402 3.29 21.71 -4.43
N ASN A 403 4.27 22.63 -4.27
CA ASN A 403 5.51 22.61 -5.05
C ASN A 403 6.29 21.29 -4.91
N PHE A 404 6.30 20.71 -3.70
CA PHE A 404 6.91 19.42 -3.45
C PHE A 404 6.23 18.32 -4.26
N LEU A 405 4.89 18.22 -4.19
CA LEU A 405 4.15 17.21 -4.93
C LEU A 405 4.37 17.33 -6.44
N GLU A 406 4.28 18.54 -7.01
CA GLU A 406 4.54 18.78 -8.44
C GLU A 406 5.96 18.36 -8.85
N GLN A 407 6.95 18.67 -8.02
CA GLN A 407 8.36 18.32 -8.28
C GLN A 407 8.62 16.82 -8.20
N GLU A 408 8.02 16.14 -7.22
CA GLU A 408 8.13 14.68 -7.06
C GLU A 408 7.48 13.94 -8.22
N ILE A 409 6.27 14.36 -8.63
CA ILE A 409 5.58 13.77 -9.78
C ILE A 409 6.43 13.96 -11.04
N TYR A 410 6.99 15.15 -11.28
CA TYR A 410 7.88 15.39 -12.41
C TYR A 410 9.08 14.43 -12.43
N GLN A 411 9.79 14.30 -11.32
CA GLN A 411 10.96 13.41 -11.21
C GLN A 411 10.56 11.93 -11.38
N LEU A 412 9.41 11.55 -10.82
CA LEU A 412 8.89 10.20 -10.89
C LEU A 412 8.57 9.81 -12.34
N PHE A 413 7.88 10.66 -13.10
CA PHE A 413 7.58 10.41 -14.51
C PHE A 413 8.81 10.46 -15.40
N GLN A 414 9.75 11.39 -15.16
CA GLN A 414 11.02 11.44 -15.90
C GLN A 414 11.83 10.15 -15.72
N LYS A 415 11.86 9.60 -14.50
CA LYS A 415 12.51 8.33 -14.21
C LYS A 415 11.75 7.14 -14.81
N ALA A 416 10.42 7.16 -14.73
CA ALA A 416 9.57 6.07 -15.20
C ALA A 416 9.54 5.94 -16.73
N PHE A 417 9.67 7.06 -17.45
CA PHE A 417 9.65 7.13 -18.91
C PHE A 417 10.82 7.97 -19.46
N PRO A 418 12.05 7.41 -19.49
CA PRO A 418 13.25 8.18 -19.85
C PRO A 418 13.27 8.78 -21.26
N SER A 419 12.50 8.20 -22.20
CA SER A 419 12.36 8.70 -23.58
C SER A 419 11.20 9.68 -23.77
N ALA A 420 10.38 9.93 -22.74
CA ALA A 420 9.26 10.85 -22.83
C ALA A 420 9.72 12.31 -22.76
N LYS A 421 8.98 13.19 -23.44
CA LYS A 421 9.07 14.63 -23.20
C LYS A 421 8.14 14.98 -22.04
N VAL A 422 8.71 15.56 -20.98
CA VAL A 422 8.00 15.86 -19.74
C VAL A 422 7.99 17.37 -19.52
N TYR A 423 6.80 17.96 -19.37
CA TYR A 423 6.58 19.40 -19.28
C TYR A 423 5.84 19.75 -17.99
N GLN A 424 6.35 20.71 -17.21
CA GLN A 424 5.71 21.18 -15.97
C GLN A 424 4.95 22.49 -16.21
N GLY A 425 3.80 22.63 -15.55
CA GLY A 425 3.03 23.87 -15.43
C GLY A 425 2.68 24.51 -16.77
N SER A 426 1.85 23.85 -17.59
CA SER A 426 1.47 24.36 -18.91
C SER A 426 0.24 25.26 -18.84
N GLU A 427 0.41 26.56 -19.02
CA GLU A 427 -0.68 27.54 -19.07
C GLU A 427 -1.36 27.55 -20.45
N TRP A 428 -2.69 27.52 -20.44
CA TRP A 428 -3.51 27.52 -21.64
C TRP A 428 -4.78 28.35 -21.46
N PHE A 429 -5.22 29.00 -22.54
CA PHE A 429 -6.43 29.80 -22.54
C PHE A 429 -7.61 28.96 -23.01
N ASP A 430 -8.64 28.86 -22.17
CA ASP A 430 -9.89 28.22 -22.55
C ASP A 430 -10.84 29.25 -23.20
N PRO A 431 -11.12 29.13 -24.52
CA PRO A 431 -12.01 30.06 -25.21
C PRO A 431 -13.46 29.98 -24.72
N THR A 432 -13.87 28.88 -24.09
CA THR A 432 -15.24 28.66 -23.64
C THR A 432 -15.52 29.42 -22.34
N THR A 433 -14.62 29.33 -21.36
CA THR A 433 -14.74 30.05 -20.08
C THR A 433 -14.08 31.43 -20.08
N LYS A 434 -13.27 31.74 -21.11
CA LYS A 434 -12.45 32.96 -21.22
C LYS A 434 -11.48 33.15 -20.05
N GLN A 435 -10.96 32.05 -19.53
CA GLN A 435 -10.02 32.03 -18.41
C GLN A 435 -8.75 31.29 -18.81
N THR A 436 -7.63 31.65 -18.17
CA THR A 436 -6.38 30.91 -18.28
C THR A 436 -6.34 29.87 -17.18
N PHE A 437 -6.04 28.63 -17.56
CA PHE A 437 -5.80 27.52 -16.64
C PHE A 437 -4.37 27.05 -16.79
N GLU A 438 -3.94 26.27 -15.83
CA GLU A 438 -2.65 25.60 -15.84
C GLU A 438 -2.88 24.11 -15.66
N THR A 439 -2.05 23.31 -16.33
CA THR A 439 -1.97 21.87 -16.14
C THR A 439 -0.62 21.52 -15.56
N ASP A 440 -0.62 20.80 -14.43
CA ASP A 440 0.57 20.65 -13.58
C ASP A 440 1.69 19.86 -14.27
N LEU A 441 1.36 18.77 -14.97
CA LEU A 441 2.34 17.96 -15.70
C LEU A 441 1.76 17.33 -16.98
N LEU A 442 2.54 17.41 -18.07
CA LEU A 442 2.30 16.71 -19.32
C LEU A 442 3.45 15.76 -19.63
N VAL A 443 3.13 14.54 -20.05
CA VAL A 443 4.11 13.53 -20.47
C VAL A 443 3.75 13.02 -21.85
N LEU A 444 4.56 13.35 -22.84
CA LEU A 444 4.39 12.90 -24.22
C LEU A 444 5.37 11.76 -24.51
N LEU A 445 4.84 10.57 -24.78
CA LEU A 445 5.62 9.36 -25.06
C LEU A 445 5.04 8.66 -26.29
N ASP A 446 5.79 8.66 -27.40
CA ASP A 446 5.36 8.10 -28.68
C ASP A 446 4.01 8.70 -29.11
N SER A 447 2.92 7.93 -29.03
CA SER A 447 1.56 8.37 -29.36
C SER A 447 0.65 8.61 -28.16
N TYR A 448 1.18 8.48 -26.95
CA TYR A 448 0.44 8.70 -25.70
C TYR A 448 0.75 10.07 -25.11
N LEU A 449 -0.29 10.77 -24.68
CA LEU A 449 -0.17 11.96 -23.85
C LEU A 449 -0.78 11.69 -22.48
N LEU A 450 0.02 11.81 -21.42
CA LEU A 450 -0.49 11.76 -20.06
C LEU A 450 -0.69 13.19 -19.55
N VAL A 451 -1.89 13.45 -19.02
CA VAL A 451 -2.30 14.71 -18.41
C VAL A 451 -2.47 14.47 -16.92
N VAL A 452 -1.56 15.04 -16.11
CA VAL A 452 -1.48 14.75 -14.68
C VAL A 452 -1.72 16.02 -13.86
N GLU A 453 -2.67 15.94 -12.93
CA GLU A 453 -3.04 17.00 -11.99
C GLU A 453 -2.59 16.64 -10.57
N ALA A 454 -1.93 17.56 -9.87
CA ALA A 454 -1.39 17.39 -8.53
C ALA A 454 -2.28 18.07 -7.48
N LYS A 455 -2.65 17.36 -6.40
CA LYS A 455 -3.45 17.94 -5.30
C LYS A 455 -2.87 17.61 -3.92
N SER A 456 -2.43 18.65 -3.20
CA SER A 456 -1.79 18.53 -1.88
C SER A 456 -2.73 18.80 -0.69
N GLY A 457 -4.04 18.88 -0.94
CA GLY A 457 -5.06 19.17 0.07
C GLY A 457 -5.16 18.08 1.15
N ARG A 458 -5.53 18.49 2.37
CA ARG A 458 -5.59 17.61 3.55
C ARG A 458 -6.95 16.97 3.74
N VAL A 459 -6.95 15.75 4.26
CA VAL A 459 -8.14 15.11 4.81
C VAL A 459 -8.35 15.60 6.24
N THR A 460 -9.52 16.20 6.49
CA THR A 460 -9.82 16.74 7.83
C THR A 460 -10.18 15.63 8.82
N GLU A 461 -9.91 15.84 10.11
CA GLU A 461 -10.34 14.93 11.17
C GLU A 461 -11.87 14.72 11.19
N ALA A 462 -12.64 15.74 10.80
CA ALA A 462 -14.10 15.60 10.65
C ALA A 462 -14.45 14.60 9.54
N THR A 463 -13.73 14.62 8.42
CA THR A 463 -13.89 13.65 7.32
C THR A 463 -13.53 12.23 7.80
N LYS A 464 -12.41 12.05 8.50
CA LYS A 464 -12.00 10.75 9.07
C LYS A 464 -13.04 10.16 10.03
N ARG A 465 -13.74 11.02 10.80
CA ARG A 465 -14.87 10.61 11.66
C ARG A 465 -16.18 10.30 10.91
N GLY A 466 -16.21 10.50 9.60
CA GLY A 466 -17.40 10.22 8.78
C GLY A 466 -18.36 11.39 8.61
N ALA A 467 -17.94 12.65 8.84
CA ALA A 467 -18.80 13.80 8.61
C ALA A 467 -19.06 14.01 7.10
N PHE A 468 -20.28 13.70 6.65
CA PHE A 468 -20.64 13.65 5.22
C PHE A 468 -20.39 14.96 4.47
N GLU A 469 -20.72 16.12 5.04
CA GLU A 469 -20.48 17.42 4.38
C GLU A 469 -18.97 17.74 4.26
N SER A 470 -18.16 17.30 5.23
CA SER A 470 -16.71 17.45 5.15
C SER A 470 -16.14 16.50 4.09
N LEU A 471 -16.64 15.27 4.02
CA LEU A 471 -16.32 14.31 2.97
C LEU A 471 -16.64 14.86 1.58
N LYS A 472 -17.84 15.42 1.37
CA LYS A 472 -18.26 16.02 0.10
C LYS A 472 -17.30 17.13 -0.37
N LYS A 473 -16.85 17.99 0.55
CA LYS A 473 -15.86 19.04 0.24
C LYS A 473 -14.51 18.44 -0.16
N ILE A 474 -14.05 17.41 0.54
CA ILE A 474 -12.78 16.74 0.25
C ILE A 474 -12.82 15.99 -1.08
N VAL A 475 -13.85 15.18 -1.34
CA VAL A 475 -14.06 14.49 -2.63
C VAL A 475 -14.11 15.50 -3.77
N LYS A 476 -14.83 16.62 -3.58
CA LYS A 476 -14.87 17.68 -4.57
C LYS A 476 -13.47 18.22 -4.91
N LYS A 477 -12.70 18.58 -3.88
CA LYS A 477 -11.38 19.22 -4.03
C LYS A 477 -10.29 18.27 -4.56
N LEU A 478 -10.30 17.02 -4.11
CA LEU A 478 -9.22 16.06 -4.41
C LEU A 478 -9.51 15.16 -5.61
N MET A 479 -10.77 14.97 -6.00
CA MET A 479 -11.13 14.04 -7.09
C MET A 479 -11.91 14.73 -8.22
N VAL A 480 -12.96 15.49 -7.89
CA VAL A 480 -13.88 16.07 -8.90
C VAL A 480 -13.23 17.23 -9.65
N GLU A 481 -12.70 18.23 -8.94
CA GLU A 481 -12.06 19.40 -9.54
C GLU A 481 -10.89 19.03 -10.49
N PRO A 482 -9.92 18.18 -10.10
CA PRO A 482 -8.87 17.75 -11.04
C PRO A 482 -9.40 16.91 -12.22
N SER A 483 -10.43 16.10 -12.02
CA SER A 483 -11.04 15.34 -13.13
C SER A 483 -11.67 16.28 -14.17
N ILE A 484 -12.36 17.34 -13.71
CA ILE A 484 -12.93 18.37 -14.59
C ILE A 484 -11.83 19.17 -15.29
N GLN A 485 -10.77 19.52 -14.57
CA GLN A 485 -9.63 20.28 -15.09
C GLN A 485 -8.91 19.51 -16.22
N SER A 486 -8.51 18.27 -15.94
CA SER A 486 -7.84 17.40 -16.92
C SER A 486 -8.72 17.08 -18.12
N LYS A 487 -10.03 16.84 -17.93
CA LYS A 487 -10.96 16.62 -19.05
C LYS A 487 -11.06 17.86 -19.93
N ARG A 488 -11.17 19.04 -19.35
CA ARG A 488 -11.30 20.29 -20.11
C ARG A 488 -10.06 20.56 -20.96
N PHE A 489 -8.88 20.29 -20.42
CA PHE A 489 -7.63 20.41 -21.19
C PHE A 489 -7.56 19.37 -22.31
N CYS A 490 -7.93 18.12 -22.03
CA CYS A 490 -8.03 17.07 -23.04
C CYS A 490 -8.97 17.51 -24.19
N ASP A 491 -10.20 17.94 -23.87
CA ASP A 491 -11.18 18.42 -24.84
C ASP A 491 -10.65 19.63 -25.65
N TYR A 492 -9.79 20.46 -25.06
CA TYR A 492 -9.11 21.56 -25.75
C TYR A 492 -8.08 21.05 -26.77
N LEU A 493 -7.23 20.09 -26.41
CA LEU A 493 -6.22 19.51 -27.31
C LEU A 493 -6.87 18.81 -28.50
N ILE A 494 -7.91 18.01 -28.23
CA ILE A 494 -8.71 17.31 -29.23
C ILE A 494 -9.27 18.27 -30.29
N LYS A 495 -9.79 19.43 -29.86
CA LYS A 495 -10.37 20.42 -30.78
C LYS A 495 -9.32 21.18 -31.58
N ASN A 496 -8.05 21.14 -31.17
CA ASN A 496 -6.97 21.94 -31.72
C ASN A 496 -5.72 21.07 -31.98
N PRO A 497 -5.79 20.04 -32.85
CA PRO A 497 -4.67 19.15 -33.07
C PRO A 497 -3.44 19.89 -33.64
N GLY A 498 -2.24 19.45 -33.25
CA GLY A 498 -0.97 19.97 -33.77
C GLY A 498 -0.01 20.42 -32.68
N LEU A 499 0.89 21.35 -33.03
CA LEU A 499 1.89 21.89 -32.11
C LEU A 499 1.28 22.98 -31.22
N HIS A 500 1.31 22.74 -29.91
CA HIS A 500 0.95 23.72 -28.89
C HIS A 500 2.19 24.35 -28.27
N GLN A 501 2.16 25.67 -28.15
CA GLN A 501 3.18 26.46 -27.46
C GLN A 501 2.56 27.00 -26.17
N LEU A 502 2.81 26.31 -25.06
CA LEU A 502 2.22 26.60 -23.75
C LEU A 502 3.32 27.17 -22.86
N LYS A 503 3.07 28.32 -22.22
CA LYS A 503 4.07 28.89 -21.30
C LYS A 503 3.86 28.34 -19.91
N ASN A 504 4.94 28.23 -19.14
CA ASN A 504 4.81 28.04 -17.70
C ASN A 504 4.88 29.36 -16.93
N ARG A 505 4.60 29.32 -15.62
CA ARG A 505 4.67 30.50 -14.74
C ARG A 505 6.03 31.22 -14.73
N LYS A 506 7.11 30.53 -15.12
CA LYS A 506 8.47 31.11 -15.26
C LYS A 506 8.70 31.73 -16.64
N GLY A 507 7.75 31.61 -17.57
CA GLY A 507 7.84 32.09 -18.94
C GLY A 507 8.55 31.14 -19.90
N GLU A 508 8.94 29.94 -19.46
CA GLU A 508 9.55 28.91 -20.31
C GLU A 508 8.48 28.31 -21.23
N LEU A 509 8.88 27.94 -22.45
CA LEU A 509 7.96 27.44 -23.47
C LEU A 509 7.95 25.91 -23.50
N ASN A 510 6.78 25.33 -23.25
CA ASN A 510 6.46 23.93 -23.44
C ASN A 510 5.90 23.74 -24.87
N GLU A 511 6.67 23.06 -25.71
CA GLU A 511 6.27 22.70 -27.07
C GLU A 511 5.71 21.28 -27.09
N VAL A 512 4.38 21.16 -27.11
CA VAL A 512 3.66 19.88 -27.05
C VAL A 512 3.04 19.61 -28.41
N ASP A 513 3.60 18.65 -29.15
CA ASP A 513 3.07 18.26 -30.46
C ASP A 513 2.06 17.11 -30.32
N CYS A 514 0.78 17.43 -30.47
CA CYS A 514 -0.32 16.48 -30.37
C CYS A 514 -0.69 15.85 -31.73
N SER A 515 0.02 16.13 -32.82
CA SER A 515 -0.33 15.61 -34.16
C SER A 515 -0.29 14.08 -34.25
N GLN A 516 0.63 13.46 -33.51
CA GLN A 516 0.82 12.01 -33.46
C GLN A 516 0.09 11.34 -32.29
N VAL A 517 -0.49 12.12 -31.37
CA VAL A 517 -1.22 11.58 -30.22
C VAL A 517 -2.46 10.84 -30.69
N ARG A 518 -2.71 9.68 -30.08
CA ARG A 518 -3.85 8.79 -30.33
C ARG A 518 -4.51 8.28 -29.06
N GLU A 519 -3.89 8.52 -27.91
CA GLU A 519 -4.42 8.15 -26.61
C GLU A 519 -4.04 9.22 -25.58
N VAL A 520 -5.04 9.70 -24.85
CA VAL A 520 -4.84 10.62 -23.72
C VAL A 520 -5.21 9.94 -22.40
N VAL A 521 -4.23 9.80 -21.51
CA VAL A 521 -4.43 9.22 -20.17
C VAL A 521 -4.47 10.36 -19.15
N ARG A 522 -5.60 10.52 -18.46
CA ARG A 522 -5.77 11.54 -17.41
C ARG A 522 -5.54 10.94 -16.03
N LEU A 523 -4.79 11.63 -15.17
CA LEU A 523 -4.49 11.18 -13.81
C LEU A 523 -4.59 12.33 -12.81
N SER A 524 -5.07 12.01 -11.61
CA SER A 524 -5.05 12.92 -10.45
C SER A 524 -4.18 12.30 -9.36
N ILE A 525 -3.08 12.98 -8.98
CA ILE A 525 -2.15 12.49 -7.97
C ILE A 525 -2.25 13.33 -6.71
N THR A 526 -2.42 12.69 -5.56
CA THR A 526 -2.59 13.35 -4.26
C THR A 526 -1.38 13.14 -3.35
N LEU A 527 -1.07 14.12 -2.50
CA LEU A 527 -0.07 13.95 -1.44
C LEU A 527 -0.60 13.09 -0.28
N GLU A 528 -1.90 13.14 -0.02
CA GLU A 528 -2.56 12.34 1.03
C GLU A 528 -3.34 11.17 0.44
N SER A 529 -3.43 10.08 1.18
CA SER A 529 -4.26 8.92 0.84
C SER A 529 -5.66 9.03 1.45
N LEU A 530 -6.69 8.72 0.66
CA LEU A 530 -8.06 8.48 1.13
C LEU A 530 -8.42 6.99 1.08
N GLY A 531 -7.41 6.10 1.02
CA GLY A 531 -7.60 4.65 1.00
C GLY A 531 -8.56 4.21 -0.11
N THR A 532 -9.54 3.39 0.25
CA THR A 532 -10.50 2.83 -0.72
C THR A 532 -11.38 3.87 -1.43
N LEU A 533 -11.52 5.09 -0.92
CA LEU A 533 -12.38 6.10 -1.57
C LEU A 533 -11.87 6.50 -2.96
N PHE A 534 -10.56 6.51 -3.17
CA PHE A 534 -9.97 6.86 -4.46
C PHE A 534 -10.30 5.86 -5.57
N CYS A 535 -10.60 4.61 -5.19
CA CYS A 535 -10.85 3.51 -6.12
C CYS A 535 -12.35 3.15 -6.19
N ARG A 536 -13.26 4.06 -5.82
CA ARG A 536 -14.71 3.75 -5.68
C ARG A 536 -15.60 4.84 -6.27
N SER A 537 -15.26 5.35 -7.45
CA SER A 537 -16.01 6.45 -8.08
C SER A 537 -17.49 6.10 -8.34
N THR A 538 -17.79 4.84 -8.66
CA THR A 538 -19.15 4.33 -8.84
C THR A 538 -19.97 4.40 -7.54
N ASP A 539 -19.40 3.93 -6.43
CA ASP A 539 -20.02 4.00 -5.11
C ASP A 539 -20.18 5.45 -4.64
N LEU A 540 -19.23 6.34 -4.94
CA LEU A 540 -19.31 7.78 -4.64
C LEU A 540 -20.40 8.51 -5.46
N LYS A 541 -20.62 8.10 -6.72
CA LYS A 541 -21.74 8.58 -7.54
C LYS A 541 -23.07 8.16 -6.95
N GLN A 542 -23.21 6.89 -6.57
CA GLN A 542 -24.42 6.36 -5.93
C GLN A 542 -24.70 7.01 -4.57
N ALA A 543 -23.66 7.44 -3.84
CA ALA A 543 -23.78 8.20 -2.58
C ALA A 543 -24.12 9.69 -2.79
N GLY A 544 -24.22 10.18 -4.03
CA GLY A 544 -24.45 11.60 -4.33
C GLY A 544 -23.28 12.53 -4.00
N LEU A 545 -22.06 11.99 -3.84
CA LEU A 545 -20.83 12.76 -3.63
C LEU A 545 -20.21 13.23 -4.95
N ILE A 546 -20.48 12.51 -6.03
CA ILE A 546 -20.04 12.81 -7.40
C ILE A 546 -21.28 12.80 -8.32
N ALA A 547 -21.32 13.68 -9.32
CA ALA A 547 -22.38 13.66 -10.32
C ALA A 547 -22.32 12.38 -11.18
N SER A 548 -23.48 11.80 -11.49
CA SER A 548 -23.57 10.49 -12.16
C SER A 548 -22.95 10.48 -13.56
N ASP A 549 -23.11 11.57 -14.29
CA ASP A 549 -22.63 11.81 -15.66
C ASP A 549 -21.17 12.29 -15.73
N LEU A 550 -20.56 12.63 -14.60
CA LEU A 550 -19.19 13.14 -14.59
C LEU A 550 -18.19 12.03 -14.93
N GLU A 551 -17.35 12.30 -15.93
CA GLU A 551 -16.25 11.43 -16.32
C GLU A 551 -15.03 11.68 -15.41
N MET A 552 -14.77 10.73 -14.51
CA MET A 552 -13.66 10.82 -13.56
C MET A 552 -12.34 10.40 -14.21
N SER A 553 -11.23 11.03 -13.79
CA SER A 553 -9.89 10.44 -13.98
C SER A 553 -9.52 9.58 -12.76
N PRO A 554 -8.76 8.49 -12.92
CA PRO A 554 -8.17 7.79 -11.80
C PRO A 554 -7.45 8.74 -10.84
N THR A 555 -7.74 8.59 -9.55
CA THR A 555 -7.08 9.34 -8.47
C THR A 555 -6.27 8.36 -7.64
N MET A 556 -5.02 8.68 -7.31
CA MET A 556 -4.16 7.85 -6.46
C MET A 556 -3.15 8.70 -5.70
N SER A 557 -2.58 8.17 -4.62
CA SER A 557 -1.56 8.90 -3.87
C SER A 557 -0.20 8.85 -4.59
N LEU A 558 0.69 9.80 -4.27
CA LEU A 558 2.10 9.76 -4.72
C LEU A 558 2.78 8.44 -4.33
N ALA A 559 2.48 7.94 -3.12
CA ALA A 559 3.04 6.69 -2.61
C ALA A 559 2.57 5.48 -3.44
N ASP A 560 1.30 5.43 -3.82
CA ASP A 560 0.77 4.36 -4.66
C ASP A 560 1.41 4.39 -6.06
N LEU A 561 1.53 5.57 -6.66
CA LEU A 561 2.14 5.74 -7.98
C LEU A 561 3.61 5.30 -8.00
N GLU A 562 4.36 5.61 -6.94
CA GLU A 562 5.73 5.12 -6.76
C GLU A 562 5.79 3.60 -6.70
N ILE A 563 4.88 2.95 -5.97
CA ILE A 563 4.79 1.48 -5.91
C ILE A 563 4.47 0.91 -7.29
N ILE A 564 3.51 1.50 -8.01
CA ILE A 564 3.13 1.08 -9.37
C ILE A 564 4.34 1.15 -10.31
N PHE A 565 5.05 2.28 -10.35
CA PHE A 565 6.23 2.44 -11.22
C PHE A 565 7.45 1.66 -10.75
N GLU A 566 7.56 1.36 -9.46
CA GLU A 566 8.58 0.45 -8.97
C GLU A 566 8.27 -0.98 -9.41
N ILE A 567 7.03 -1.47 -9.30
CA ILE A 567 6.65 -2.83 -9.68
C ILE A 567 6.63 -3.05 -11.19
N LEU A 568 6.05 -2.13 -11.97
CA LEU A 568 5.94 -2.23 -13.42
C LEU A 568 7.22 -1.70 -14.09
N GLU A 569 8.06 -2.60 -14.59
CA GLU A 569 9.37 -2.24 -15.15
C GLU A 569 9.28 -1.63 -16.55
N GLY A 570 8.48 -2.22 -17.44
CA GLY A 570 8.33 -1.77 -18.83
C GLY A 570 7.62 -0.41 -18.93
N ASN A 571 7.83 0.30 -20.03
CA ASN A 571 7.06 1.51 -20.34
C ASN A 571 5.64 1.14 -20.77
N CYS A 572 5.48 0.11 -21.59
CA CYS A 572 4.19 -0.42 -22.03
C CYS A 572 3.38 -0.94 -20.84
N ASP A 573 4.01 -1.63 -19.88
CA ASP A 573 3.34 -2.11 -18.67
C ASP A 573 2.73 -0.95 -17.87
N LYS A 574 3.50 0.13 -17.66
CA LYS A 574 3.05 1.34 -16.94
C LYS A 574 1.92 2.04 -17.69
N LEU A 575 2.08 2.27 -19.00
CA LEU A 575 1.05 2.91 -19.83
C LEU A 575 -0.24 2.10 -19.85
N HIS A 576 -0.13 0.79 -20.06
CA HIS A 576 -1.27 -0.11 -20.10
C HIS A 576 -2.02 -0.12 -18.77
N TYR A 577 -1.31 -0.21 -17.64
CA TYR A 577 -1.95 -0.09 -16.32
C TYR A 577 -2.74 1.21 -16.18
N LEU A 578 -2.10 2.36 -16.44
CA LEU A 578 -2.71 3.68 -16.27
C LEU A 578 -3.91 3.89 -17.22
N GLY A 579 -3.82 3.40 -18.46
CA GLY A 579 -4.92 3.45 -19.42
C GLY A 579 -6.09 2.55 -19.02
N GLN A 580 -5.83 1.26 -18.78
CA GLN A 580 -6.86 0.28 -18.43
C GLN A 580 -7.52 0.57 -17.09
N ARG A 581 -6.83 1.25 -16.16
CA ARG A 581 -7.37 1.62 -14.85
C ARG A 581 -8.65 2.44 -14.95
N THR A 582 -8.74 3.34 -15.92
CA THR A 582 -9.92 4.19 -16.18
C THR A 582 -11.10 3.35 -16.66
N GLU A 583 -10.85 2.41 -17.56
CA GLU A 583 -11.89 1.54 -18.13
C GLU A 583 -12.36 0.50 -17.10
N PHE A 584 -11.44 -0.06 -16.31
CA PHE A 584 -11.76 -0.98 -15.24
C PHE A 584 -12.67 -0.32 -14.19
N GLU A 585 -12.39 0.93 -13.81
CA GLU A 585 -13.22 1.71 -12.89
C GLU A 585 -14.67 1.88 -13.37
N LYS A 586 -14.86 2.12 -14.67
CA LYS A 586 -16.19 2.32 -15.26
C LYS A 586 -16.99 1.02 -15.37
N ASN A 587 -16.31 -0.08 -15.68
CA ASN A 587 -16.94 -1.31 -16.12
C ASN A 587 -17.01 -2.39 -15.03
N SER A 588 -16.32 -2.22 -13.90
CA SER A 588 -16.22 -3.23 -12.84
C SER A 588 -16.79 -2.74 -11.51
N ASN A 589 -17.48 -3.64 -10.80
CA ASN A 589 -17.92 -3.42 -9.43
C ASN A 589 -16.95 -4.13 -8.47
N TYR A 590 -16.23 -3.39 -7.62
CA TYR A 590 -15.22 -4.01 -6.76
C TYR A 590 -15.03 -3.29 -5.42
N SER A 591 -14.30 -3.93 -4.51
CA SER A 591 -13.77 -3.33 -3.28
C SER A 591 -12.29 -3.69 -3.11
N GLY A 592 -11.43 -2.69 -3.09
CA GLY A 592 -9.98 -2.79 -2.92
C GLY A 592 -9.35 -1.40 -3.01
N GLU A 593 -8.09 -1.28 -2.61
CA GLU A 593 -7.28 -0.07 -2.77
C GLU A 593 -6.41 -0.16 -4.04
N GLU A 594 -5.71 0.93 -4.38
CA GLU A 594 -4.96 1.01 -5.63
C GLU A 594 -3.86 -0.08 -5.73
N ILE A 595 -3.24 -0.44 -4.60
CA ILE A 595 -2.24 -1.52 -4.57
C ILE A 595 -2.87 -2.91 -4.69
N ASP A 596 -4.13 -3.10 -4.23
CA ASP A 596 -4.86 -4.35 -4.51
C ASP A 596 -5.18 -4.49 -6.00
N LEU A 597 -5.51 -3.36 -6.65
CA LEU A 597 -5.74 -3.32 -8.09
C LEU A 597 -4.47 -3.58 -8.90
N LEU A 598 -3.32 -3.07 -8.45
CA LEU A 598 -2.03 -3.43 -9.02
C LEU A 598 -1.77 -4.94 -8.92
N ALA A 599 -2.03 -5.56 -7.77
CA ALA A 599 -1.90 -7.01 -7.62
C ALA A 599 -2.82 -7.77 -8.57
N PHE A 600 -4.08 -7.34 -8.66
CA PHE A 600 -5.06 -7.90 -9.59
C PHE A 600 -4.64 -7.74 -11.05
N TYR A 601 -4.05 -6.60 -11.41
CA TYR A 601 -3.48 -6.34 -12.73
C TYR A 601 -2.31 -7.28 -13.05
N LEU A 602 -1.41 -7.57 -12.09
CA LEU A 602 -0.31 -8.49 -12.34
C LEU A 602 -0.79 -9.90 -12.75
N ASP A 603 -1.96 -10.32 -12.27
CA ASP A 603 -2.55 -11.62 -12.60
C ASP A 603 -3.35 -11.59 -13.92
N THR A 604 -4.12 -10.52 -14.15
CA THR A 604 -5.15 -10.48 -15.20
C THR A 604 -4.90 -9.49 -16.33
N GLY A 605 -4.05 -8.48 -16.12
CA GLY A 605 -3.94 -7.32 -17.00
C GLY A 605 -5.22 -6.47 -17.07
N PHE A 606 -6.16 -6.65 -16.12
CA PHE A 606 -7.57 -6.21 -16.19
C PHE A 606 -8.40 -6.84 -17.33
N ASN A 607 -7.88 -7.88 -17.98
CA ASN A 607 -8.57 -8.60 -19.05
C ASN A 607 -9.37 -9.78 -18.47
N ILE A 608 -10.62 -9.52 -18.05
CA ILE A 608 -11.48 -10.54 -17.43
C ILE A 608 -12.40 -11.16 -18.49
N LEU A 609 -12.16 -12.43 -18.83
CA LEU A 609 -12.88 -13.17 -19.86
C LEU A 609 -14.33 -13.55 -19.51
N ASN A 610 -14.63 -13.72 -18.22
CA ASN A 610 -15.90 -14.30 -17.79
C ASN A 610 -16.92 -13.20 -17.46
N THR A 611 -17.98 -13.10 -18.26
CA THR A 611 -19.10 -12.16 -18.06
C THR A 611 -19.82 -12.38 -16.73
N GLU A 612 -19.86 -13.61 -16.20
CA GLU A 612 -20.37 -13.85 -14.85
C GLU A 612 -19.46 -13.27 -13.76
N PHE A 613 -18.17 -13.10 -14.05
CA PHE A 613 -17.20 -12.50 -13.12
C PHE A 613 -17.24 -10.97 -13.20
N ALA A 614 -17.42 -10.41 -14.41
CA ALA A 614 -17.58 -9.00 -14.66
C ALA A 614 -18.87 -8.39 -14.05
N GLN A 615 -19.95 -9.19 -13.94
CA GLN A 615 -21.22 -8.74 -13.35
C GLN A 615 -21.27 -8.85 -11.82
N GLN A 616 -20.27 -9.47 -11.19
CA GLN A 616 -20.25 -9.69 -9.74
C GLN A 616 -19.40 -8.63 -9.05
N ARG A 617 -19.70 -8.37 -7.76
CA ARG A 617 -18.85 -7.48 -6.95
C ARG A 617 -17.55 -8.21 -6.57
N LEU A 618 -16.42 -7.74 -7.09
CA LEU A 618 -15.10 -8.29 -6.80
C LEU A 618 -14.61 -7.84 -5.43
N ARG A 619 -14.18 -8.78 -4.57
CA ARG A 619 -13.53 -8.47 -3.29
C ARG A 619 -12.02 -8.66 -3.44
N LEU A 620 -11.32 -7.55 -3.68
CA LEU A 620 -9.89 -7.53 -3.99
C LEU A 620 -9.02 -7.13 -2.80
N ARG A 621 -9.63 -6.67 -1.70
CA ARG A 621 -8.91 -6.27 -0.48
C ARG A 621 -7.98 -7.39 0.00
N GLY A 622 -6.70 -7.06 0.18
CA GLY A 622 -5.68 -7.97 0.69
C GLY A 622 -4.81 -8.64 -0.39
N LEU A 623 -5.12 -8.46 -1.68
CA LEU A 623 -4.26 -8.96 -2.75
C LEU A 623 -2.89 -8.26 -2.75
N SER A 624 -2.83 -7.01 -2.27
CA SER A 624 -1.59 -6.23 -2.09
C SER A 624 -0.52 -6.89 -1.21
N ASN A 625 -0.89 -7.87 -0.38
CA ASN A 625 0.06 -8.60 0.48
C ASN A 625 1.21 -9.29 -0.29
N ILE A 626 1.02 -9.57 -1.59
CA ILE A 626 2.08 -10.15 -2.43
C ILE A 626 3.31 -9.24 -2.55
N PHE A 627 3.17 -7.94 -2.30
CA PHE A 627 4.24 -6.96 -2.40
C PHE A 627 5.07 -6.81 -1.12
N ASN A 628 4.50 -7.18 0.03
CA ASN A 628 5.12 -6.98 1.34
C ASN A 628 6.52 -7.61 1.45
N PRO A 629 6.76 -8.87 1.04
CA PRO A 629 8.09 -9.46 1.13
C PRO A 629 9.15 -8.70 0.34
N PHE A 630 8.78 -8.09 -0.79
CA PHE A 630 9.69 -7.31 -1.64
C PHE A 630 10.01 -5.95 -1.02
N PHE A 631 9.01 -5.17 -0.62
CA PHE A 631 9.21 -3.81 -0.12
C PHE A 631 9.71 -3.74 1.33
N LEU A 632 9.23 -4.63 2.21
CA LEU A 632 9.69 -4.69 3.60
C LEU A 632 11.09 -5.31 3.73
N ARG A 633 11.59 -5.97 2.67
CA ARG A 633 12.91 -6.62 2.62
C ARG A 633 13.15 -7.57 3.81
N GLU A 634 12.08 -8.22 4.26
CA GLU A 634 12.05 -9.12 5.42
C GLU A 634 12.98 -10.33 5.28
N LEU A 635 13.37 -10.65 4.05
CA LEU A 635 14.23 -11.76 3.69
C LEU A 635 15.26 -11.32 2.62
N PRO A 636 16.36 -12.07 2.42
CA PRO A 636 17.34 -11.78 1.38
C PRO A 636 16.68 -11.66 -0.01
N LYS A 637 17.21 -10.80 -0.88
CA LYS A 637 16.66 -10.58 -2.25
C LYS A 637 16.47 -11.86 -3.08
N SER A 638 17.26 -12.91 -2.83
CA SER A 638 17.12 -14.21 -3.50
C SER A 638 15.86 -14.98 -3.11
N GLU A 639 15.23 -14.60 -2.00
CA GLU A 639 14.03 -15.23 -1.42
C GLU A 639 12.78 -14.34 -1.56
N THR A 640 12.95 -13.10 -2.01
CA THR A 640 11.86 -12.12 -2.22
C THR A 640 11.91 -11.56 -3.63
N PRO A 641 11.59 -12.41 -4.65
CA PRO A 641 11.55 -11.93 -6.03
C PRO A 641 10.49 -10.83 -6.15
N LYS A 642 10.83 -9.81 -6.93
CA LYS A 642 9.89 -8.75 -7.28
C LYS A 642 8.68 -9.34 -8.02
N PRO A 643 7.44 -9.06 -7.59
CA PRO A 643 6.25 -9.47 -8.33
C PRO A 643 6.24 -8.88 -9.75
N LYS A 644 5.77 -9.66 -10.74
CA LYS A 644 5.78 -9.27 -12.16
C LYS A 644 4.46 -9.64 -12.83
N PRO A 645 4.08 -8.96 -13.93
CA PRO A 645 2.94 -9.35 -14.74
C PRO A 645 3.07 -10.80 -15.24
N LYS A 646 1.95 -11.53 -15.20
CA LYS A 646 1.82 -12.93 -15.59
C LYS A 646 1.81 -13.10 -17.11
N LEU A 647 2.99 -12.93 -17.71
CA LEU A 647 3.24 -13.11 -19.14
C LEU A 647 4.04 -14.39 -19.41
N THR A 648 3.81 -15.04 -20.54
CA THR A 648 4.71 -16.11 -21.00
C THR A 648 6.10 -15.53 -21.30
N HIS A 649 7.13 -16.38 -21.29
CA HIS A 649 8.50 -15.91 -21.55
C HIS A 649 8.62 -15.28 -22.95
N TRP A 650 8.05 -15.91 -23.97
CA TRP A 650 8.16 -15.39 -25.33
C TRP A 650 7.41 -14.06 -25.48
N TRP A 651 6.19 -13.94 -24.93
CA TRP A 651 5.43 -12.68 -24.95
C TRP A 651 6.18 -11.53 -24.30
N ARG A 652 6.71 -11.75 -23.10
CA ARG A 652 7.51 -10.76 -22.38
C ARG A 652 8.71 -10.31 -23.22
N SER A 653 9.35 -11.25 -23.91
CA SER A 653 10.52 -10.95 -24.73
C SER A 653 10.14 -10.11 -25.95
N ILE A 654 9.01 -10.40 -26.60
CA ILE A 654 8.47 -9.58 -27.71
C ILE A 654 8.28 -8.13 -27.26
N ILE A 655 7.59 -7.91 -26.14
CA ILE A 655 7.32 -6.55 -25.61
C ILE A 655 8.64 -5.85 -25.28
N GLN A 656 9.55 -6.51 -24.57
CA GLN A 656 10.86 -5.93 -24.24
C GLN A 656 11.70 -5.57 -25.47
N HIS A 657 11.60 -6.38 -26.54
CA HIS A 657 12.29 -6.09 -27.79
C HIS A 657 11.68 -4.88 -28.50
N ILE A 658 10.35 -4.75 -28.51
CA ILE A 658 9.64 -3.56 -29.03
C ILE A 658 10.05 -2.30 -28.25
N GLU A 659 10.06 -2.36 -26.92
CA GLU A 659 10.47 -1.23 -26.07
C GLU A 659 11.94 -0.83 -26.27
N ALA A 660 12.81 -1.78 -26.59
CA ALA A 660 14.23 -1.53 -26.84
C ALA A 660 14.48 -0.92 -28.22
N GLN A 661 13.72 -1.33 -29.24
CA GLN A 661 13.86 -0.80 -30.60
C GLN A 661 13.10 0.51 -30.81
N GLN A 662 12.02 0.74 -30.06
CA GLN A 662 11.13 1.89 -30.18
C GLN A 662 10.73 2.20 -31.64
N PRO A 663 10.22 1.22 -32.41
CA PRO A 663 9.65 1.52 -33.73
C PRO A 663 8.50 2.54 -33.60
N GLU A 664 8.09 3.15 -34.70
CA GLU A 664 6.92 4.04 -34.68
C GLU A 664 5.71 3.32 -34.06
N ARG A 665 5.00 3.97 -33.13
CA ARG A 665 3.84 3.40 -32.43
C ARG A 665 4.15 2.22 -31.50
N TRP A 666 5.39 2.04 -31.08
CA TRP A 666 5.79 0.96 -30.19
C TRP A 666 4.98 0.89 -28.89
N THR A 667 4.49 2.01 -28.36
CA THR A 667 3.64 2.01 -27.16
C THR A 667 2.29 1.37 -27.44
N GLU A 668 1.68 1.66 -28.60
CA GLU A 668 0.40 1.06 -29.01
C GLU A 668 0.55 -0.43 -29.23
N ILE A 669 1.62 -0.85 -29.92
CA ILE A 669 1.91 -2.27 -30.16
C ILE A 669 2.04 -3.01 -28.82
N GLY A 670 2.81 -2.46 -27.88
CA GLY A 670 3.00 -3.05 -26.56
C GLY A 670 1.71 -3.14 -25.76
N CYS A 671 0.89 -2.08 -25.74
CA CYS A 671 -0.40 -2.08 -25.06
C CYS A 671 -1.40 -3.08 -25.69
N VAL A 672 -1.42 -3.23 -27.02
CA VAL A 672 -2.24 -4.26 -27.69
C VAL A 672 -1.82 -5.66 -27.28
N LEU A 673 -0.51 -5.94 -27.20
CA LEU A 673 0.00 -7.23 -26.75
C LEU A 673 -0.34 -7.54 -25.28
N LEU A 674 -0.47 -6.51 -24.43
CA LEU A 674 -0.83 -6.62 -23.02
C LEU A 674 -2.34 -6.85 -22.78
N ASN A 675 -3.18 -6.68 -23.80
CA ASN A 675 -4.61 -7.04 -23.76
C ASN A 675 -4.88 -8.55 -23.85
N PHE A 676 -3.85 -9.37 -24.11
CA PHE A 676 -3.97 -10.83 -24.12
C PHE A 676 -3.69 -11.41 -22.74
N THR A 677 -4.63 -12.18 -22.21
CA THR A 677 -4.47 -12.95 -20.97
C THR A 677 -3.37 -14.01 -21.09
N HIS A 678 -2.83 -14.46 -19.96
CA HIS A 678 -1.79 -15.49 -19.95
C HIS A 678 -2.20 -16.77 -20.71
N ASP A 679 -3.46 -17.20 -20.55
CA ASP A 679 -3.97 -18.40 -21.20
C ASP A 679 -4.11 -18.21 -22.72
N GLU A 680 -4.50 -17.02 -23.17
CA GLU A 680 -4.51 -16.66 -24.60
C GLU A 680 -3.11 -16.64 -25.21
N GLN A 681 -2.13 -16.11 -24.47
CA GLN A 681 -0.73 -16.13 -24.90
C GLN A 681 -0.23 -17.58 -25.08
N ILE A 682 -0.56 -18.49 -24.16
CA ILE A 682 -0.24 -19.92 -24.28
C ILE A 682 -0.93 -20.53 -25.51
N LYS A 683 -2.24 -20.29 -25.69
CA LYS A 683 -3.01 -20.78 -26.85
C LYS A 683 -2.38 -20.30 -28.16
N PHE A 684 -2.05 -19.02 -28.28
CA PHE A 684 -1.39 -18.46 -29.45
C PHE A 684 -0.03 -19.10 -29.69
N GLU A 685 0.80 -19.21 -28.65
CA GLU A 685 2.12 -19.84 -28.76
C GLU A 685 2.06 -21.28 -29.27
N GLU A 686 1.11 -22.07 -28.79
CA GLU A 686 0.90 -23.44 -29.24
C GLU A 686 0.45 -23.50 -30.70
N GLN A 687 -0.47 -22.62 -31.11
CA GLN A 687 -0.91 -22.51 -32.49
C GLN A 687 0.25 -22.08 -33.40
N PHE A 688 1.00 -21.05 -33.01
CA PHE A 688 2.13 -20.53 -33.79
C PHE A 688 3.27 -21.54 -33.89
N LYS A 689 3.51 -22.35 -32.85
CA LYS A 689 4.45 -23.50 -32.93
C LYS A 689 4.03 -24.51 -34.00
N ARG A 690 2.73 -24.71 -34.26
CA ARG A 690 2.25 -25.57 -35.35
C ARG A 690 2.49 -24.90 -36.71
N ILE A 691 2.21 -23.61 -36.85
CA ILE A 691 2.49 -22.84 -38.07
C ILE A 691 3.97 -22.90 -38.44
N LYS A 692 4.89 -22.67 -37.49
CA LYS A 692 6.35 -22.79 -37.73
C LYS A 692 6.76 -24.19 -38.22
N LYS A 693 6.11 -25.26 -37.76
CA LYS A 693 6.36 -26.63 -38.24
C LYS A 693 5.84 -26.84 -39.66
N ILE A 694 4.67 -26.29 -39.99
CA ILE A 694 4.09 -26.35 -41.34
C ILE A 694 5.02 -25.65 -42.32
N VAL A 695 5.40 -24.39 -42.04
CA VAL A 695 6.30 -23.60 -42.89
C VAL A 695 7.64 -24.33 -43.07
N ASN A 696 8.25 -24.84 -41.99
CA ASN A 696 9.51 -25.58 -42.11
C ASN A 696 9.47 -26.79 -43.06
N LYS A 697 8.34 -27.51 -43.08
CA LYS A 697 8.16 -28.72 -43.88
C LYS A 697 7.63 -28.45 -45.29
N PHE A 698 6.80 -27.42 -45.45
CA PHE A 698 5.98 -27.22 -46.64
C PHE A 698 6.18 -25.87 -47.34
N TRP A 699 7.23 -25.10 -46.99
CA TRP A 699 7.51 -23.76 -47.55
C TRP A 699 7.50 -23.66 -49.09
N GLN A 700 7.77 -24.77 -49.79
CA GLN A 700 7.77 -24.82 -51.26
C GLN A 700 6.36 -24.86 -51.87
N LEU A 701 5.33 -25.20 -51.11
CA LEU A 701 3.95 -25.26 -51.57
C LEU A 701 3.36 -23.83 -51.59
N PRO A 702 2.66 -23.40 -52.66
CA PRO A 702 2.16 -22.01 -52.76
C PRO A 702 1.19 -21.61 -51.64
N ASP A 703 0.31 -22.53 -51.22
CA ASP A 703 -0.82 -22.25 -50.31
C ASP A 703 -0.67 -22.94 -48.94
N HIS A 704 0.57 -23.18 -48.50
CA HIS A 704 0.76 -23.73 -47.15
C HIS A 704 0.35 -22.70 -46.10
N ASN A 705 -0.29 -23.15 -45.02
CA ASN A 705 -0.66 -22.26 -43.93
C ASN A 705 0.60 -21.73 -43.21
N ASN A 706 0.80 -20.42 -43.25
CA ASN A 706 1.96 -19.71 -42.73
C ASN A 706 1.58 -18.61 -41.71
N THR A 707 0.29 -18.43 -41.43
CA THR A 707 -0.24 -17.38 -40.56
C THR A 707 -1.20 -17.97 -39.52
N CYS A 708 -1.20 -17.44 -38.31
CA CYS A 708 -2.30 -17.63 -37.37
C CYS A 708 -2.73 -16.28 -36.81
N ILE A 709 -4.03 -16.01 -36.84
CA ILE A 709 -4.63 -14.80 -36.30
C ILE A 709 -5.34 -15.17 -35.01
N PHE A 710 -5.14 -14.36 -33.98
CA PHE A 710 -5.72 -14.55 -32.67
C PHE A 710 -6.28 -13.24 -32.16
N ILE A 711 -7.57 -13.27 -31.87
CA ILE A 711 -8.34 -12.13 -31.36
C ILE A 711 -8.48 -12.34 -29.86
N SER A 712 -8.22 -11.29 -29.08
CA SER A 712 -8.45 -11.34 -27.63
C SER A 712 -9.94 -11.57 -27.37
N GLU A 713 -10.27 -12.63 -26.63
CA GLU A 713 -11.61 -12.89 -26.14
C GLU A 713 -12.04 -11.82 -25.12
N ALA A 714 -11.08 -11.24 -24.37
CA ALA A 714 -11.35 -10.20 -23.37
C ALA A 714 -11.52 -8.80 -23.98
N SER A 715 -10.85 -8.51 -25.10
CA SER A 715 -10.86 -7.21 -25.77
C SER A 715 -10.94 -7.37 -27.30
N PRO A 716 -12.01 -7.98 -27.83
CA PRO A 716 -12.09 -8.39 -29.24
C PRO A 716 -12.07 -7.22 -30.23
N GLU A 717 -12.46 -6.03 -29.81
CA GLU A 717 -12.45 -4.81 -30.64
C GLU A 717 -11.11 -4.05 -30.60
N ARG A 718 -10.24 -4.35 -29.62
CA ARG A 718 -9.02 -3.57 -29.35
C ARG A 718 -7.72 -4.37 -29.52
N ALA A 719 -7.78 -5.70 -29.59
CA ALA A 719 -6.58 -6.52 -29.55
C ALA A 719 -6.62 -7.73 -30.48
N VAL A 720 -5.85 -7.62 -31.58
CA VAL A 720 -5.56 -8.74 -32.48
C VAL A 720 -4.07 -8.89 -32.70
N VAL A 721 -3.60 -10.13 -32.63
CA VAL A 721 -2.24 -10.51 -32.96
C VAL A 721 -2.24 -11.54 -34.09
N ALA A 722 -1.47 -11.28 -35.13
CA ALA A 722 -1.20 -12.20 -36.22
C ALA A 722 0.24 -12.69 -36.14
N GLY A 723 0.43 -14.00 -36.00
CA GLY A 723 1.72 -14.65 -36.10
C GLY A 723 1.98 -15.08 -37.53
N PHE A 724 3.06 -14.61 -38.14
CA PHE A 724 3.48 -14.97 -39.48
C PHE A 724 4.83 -15.70 -39.44
N ALA A 725 4.90 -16.93 -39.95
CA ALA A 725 6.16 -17.66 -40.07
C ALA A 725 6.54 -17.78 -41.54
N TYR A 726 7.82 -17.57 -41.86
CA TYR A 726 8.28 -17.62 -43.24
C TYR A 726 9.66 -18.26 -43.39
N LYS A 727 9.99 -18.65 -44.62
CA LYS A 727 11.24 -19.31 -44.99
C LYS A 727 11.61 -18.94 -46.42
N ARG A 728 12.81 -18.40 -46.63
CA ARG A 728 13.36 -18.10 -47.97
C ARG A 728 12.42 -17.29 -48.86
N ILE A 729 11.77 -16.28 -48.29
CA ILE A 729 11.01 -15.28 -49.04
C ILE A 729 11.76 -13.95 -49.01
N ASP A 730 11.64 -13.17 -50.08
CA ASP A 730 12.14 -11.80 -50.12
C ASP A 730 11.28 -10.85 -49.28
N GLU A 731 11.79 -9.64 -49.06
CA GLU A 731 11.16 -8.62 -48.25
C GLU A 731 9.83 -8.12 -48.82
N GLU A 732 9.70 -8.02 -50.16
CA GLU A 732 8.48 -7.55 -50.80
C GLU A 732 7.33 -8.56 -50.59
N LYS A 733 7.59 -9.84 -50.82
CA LYS A 733 6.63 -10.92 -50.58
C LYS A 733 6.30 -11.08 -49.10
N ARG A 734 7.29 -10.90 -48.22
CA ARG A 734 7.09 -10.89 -46.76
C ARG A 734 6.10 -9.81 -46.35
N ASN A 735 6.35 -8.56 -46.75
CA ASN A 735 5.51 -7.41 -46.39
C ASN A 735 4.09 -7.56 -46.93
N ARG A 736 3.94 -7.96 -48.20
CA ARG A 736 2.62 -8.23 -48.81
C ARG A 736 1.84 -9.32 -48.08
N THR A 737 2.53 -10.35 -47.57
CA THR A 737 1.85 -11.41 -46.81
C THR A 737 1.42 -10.92 -45.43
N MET A 738 2.19 -10.06 -44.79
CA MET A 738 1.81 -9.41 -43.53
C MET A 738 0.60 -8.48 -43.72
N GLU A 739 0.53 -7.73 -44.82
CA GLU A 739 -0.65 -6.92 -45.18
C GLU A 739 -1.90 -7.79 -45.36
N ASN A 740 -1.79 -8.90 -46.09
CA ASN A 740 -2.90 -9.85 -46.24
C ASN A 740 -3.39 -10.41 -44.88
N ALA A 741 -2.46 -10.66 -43.94
CA ALA A 741 -2.82 -11.13 -42.61
C ALA A 741 -3.57 -10.06 -41.80
N VAL A 742 -3.26 -8.78 -42.00
CA VAL A 742 -4.02 -7.65 -41.43
C VAL A 742 -5.42 -7.60 -42.03
N ASP A 743 -5.55 -7.70 -43.35
CA ASP A 743 -6.86 -7.67 -44.02
C ASP A 743 -7.74 -8.85 -43.60
N GLU A 744 -7.14 -10.03 -43.48
CA GLU A 744 -7.83 -11.22 -42.96
C GLU A 744 -8.29 -10.98 -41.52
N ALA A 745 -7.44 -10.45 -40.63
CA ALA A 745 -7.80 -10.13 -39.26
C ALA A 745 -8.98 -9.16 -39.17
N ARG A 746 -9.00 -8.13 -40.03
CA ARG A 746 -10.08 -7.14 -40.13
C ARG A 746 -11.39 -7.73 -40.67
N SER A 747 -11.30 -8.75 -41.51
CA SER A 747 -12.49 -9.44 -42.02
C SER A 747 -13.17 -10.29 -40.94
N ILE A 748 -12.41 -10.76 -39.95
CA ILE A 748 -12.90 -11.64 -38.87
C ILE A 748 -13.56 -10.83 -37.75
N SER A 749 -13.07 -9.63 -37.45
CA SER A 749 -13.64 -8.76 -36.42
C SER A 749 -13.46 -7.28 -36.75
N HIS A 750 -14.39 -6.44 -36.30
CA HIS A 750 -14.36 -4.98 -36.45
C HIS A 750 -13.28 -4.32 -35.56
N VAL A 751 -12.02 -4.71 -35.71
CA VAL A 751 -10.93 -4.32 -34.81
C VAL A 751 -10.23 -3.08 -35.34
N SER A 752 -9.92 -2.13 -34.46
CA SER A 752 -9.17 -0.93 -34.82
C SER A 752 -7.66 -1.13 -34.89
N ARG A 753 -7.10 -2.15 -34.20
CA ARG A 753 -5.64 -2.35 -34.04
C ARG A 753 -5.22 -3.81 -34.27
N VAL A 754 -4.27 -4.02 -35.19
CA VAL A 754 -3.69 -5.34 -35.48
C VAL A 754 -2.16 -5.28 -35.35
N VAL A 755 -1.60 -6.21 -34.58
CA VAL A 755 -0.14 -6.39 -34.46
C VAL A 755 0.27 -7.66 -35.20
N VAL A 756 1.26 -7.57 -36.07
CA VAL A 756 1.79 -8.73 -36.82
C VAL A 756 3.21 -9.04 -36.35
N ILE A 757 3.45 -10.26 -35.88
CA ILE A 757 4.76 -10.76 -35.45
C ILE A 757 5.27 -11.78 -36.47
N GLY A 758 6.29 -11.40 -37.22
CA GLY A 758 6.94 -12.20 -38.26
C GLY A 758 8.20 -12.92 -37.74
N VAL A 759 8.29 -14.23 -37.98
CA VAL A 759 9.44 -15.07 -37.62
C VAL A 759 9.98 -15.80 -38.84
N ASP A 760 11.24 -15.51 -39.21
CA ASP A 760 11.98 -16.34 -40.16
C ASP A 760 12.40 -17.62 -39.45
N VAL A 761 11.95 -18.77 -39.96
CA VAL A 761 12.24 -20.07 -39.33
C VAL A 761 13.66 -20.58 -39.59
N GLU A 762 14.42 -19.95 -40.50
CA GLU A 762 15.85 -20.24 -40.72
C GLU A 762 16.78 -19.35 -39.90
N GLN A 763 16.33 -18.14 -39.53
CA GLN A 763 17.12 -17.25 -38.69
C GLN A 763 16.88 -17.55 -37.22
N ASN A 764 17.92 -17.35 -36.41
CA ASN A 764 17.83 -17.53 -34.96
C ASN A 764 17.51 -16.19 -34.28
N ASP A 765 16.60 -15.42 -34.89
CA ASP A 765 16.18 -14.12 -34.39
C ASP A 765 15.20 -14.32 -33.24
N TYR A 766 15.65 -14.00 -32.03
CA TYR A 766 14.81 -14.03 -30.84
C TYR A 766 14.58 -12.59 -30.36
N PRO A 767 13.32 -12.19 -30.09
CA PRO A 767 12.10 -13.00 -30.05
C PRO A 767 11.34 -13.13 -31.39
N TYR A 768 11.63 -12.28 -32.39
CA TYR A 768 11.03 -12.27 -33.73
C TYR A 768 11.99 -11.65 -34.76
N SER A 769 11.72 -11.81 -36.06
CA SER A 769 12.53 -11.26 -37.16
C SER A 769 12.00 -9.93 -37.69
N VAL A 770 10.68 -9.75 -37.73
CA VAL A 770 10.03 -8.48 -38.12
C VAL A 770 8.73 -8.30 -37.34
N ALA A 771 8.35 -7.06 -37.04
CA ALA A 771 7.02 -6.74 -36.53
C ALA A 771 6.40 -5.65 -37.41
N ALA A 772 5.09 -5.72 -37.61
CA ALA A 772 4.31 -4.66 -38.24
C ALA A 772 3.06 -4.38 -37.41
N TRP A 773 2.44 -3.24 -37.66
CA TRP A 773 1.22 -2.83 -37.01
C TRP A 773 0.31 -2.15 -38.03
N HIS A 774 -0.98 -2.16 -37.77
CA HIS A 774 -1.97 -1.45 -38.54
C HIS A 774 -3.05 -0.86 -37.64
N LEU A 775 -3.44 0.38 -37.93
CA LEU A 775 -4.52 1.12 -37.28
C LEU A 775 -5.55 1.51 -38.34
N ASN A 776 -6.83 1.38 -38.02
CA ASN A 776 -7.90 1.84 -38.88
C ASN A 776 -7.97 3.38 -38.85
N GLU A 777 -7.82 4.05 -40.01
CA GLU A 777 -7.78 5.52 -40.11
C GLU A 777 -9.12 6.21 -39.76
N ASP A 778 -10.23 5.46 -39.67
CA ASP A 778 -11.57 5.97 -39.35
C ASP A 778 -11.80 6.27 -37.86
N GLU A 779 -10.87 5.90 -36.96
CA GLU A 779 -10.87 6.41 -35.58
C GLU A 779 -10.20 7.79 -35.57
N ASN A 780 -11.03 8.84 -35.47
CA ASN A 780 -10.56 10.22 -35.30
C ASN A 780 -9.47 10.30 -34.22
N ALA A 781 -8.41 11.05 -34.51
CA ALA A 781 -7.31 11.35 -33.59
C ALA A 781 -7.84 11.93 -32.26
N PHE A 782 -7.54 11.25 -31.14
CA PHE A 782 -7.85 11.68 -29.77
C PHE A 782 -6.68 11.36 -28.83
#